data_AF-A0A6L2PJ89-F1
#
_entry.id   AF-A0A6L2PJ89-F1
#
_cell.length_a   1.000
_cell.length_b   1.000
_cell.length_c   1.000
_cell.angle_alpha   90.00
_cell.angle_beta   90.00
_cell.angle_gamma   90.00
#
_symmetry.space_group_name_H-M   'P 1'
#
loop_
_entity.id
_entity.type
_entity.pdbx_description
1 polymer ?
#
loop_
_entity_poly.entity_id
_entity_poly.type
_entity_poly.pdbx_seq_one_letter_code
_entity_poly.pdbx_strand_id
1 'polypeptide(L)'
;MHKVGNVCFLLLLPCLVAPHLSEEVFKFVEDYFTFKSVRIISCFTCSKRGTYIAAAMFPAFTDSYRVTKSLMSSGKFWMVSPDPDHPATPQLGSIMKNGYYYKFGVFLDHDCRAGKQYLDEANIHGTSYRQTDNHVEQTPFVFNHIPYMVIRNVAVHSSRLKSRPGDRVSLFTSEKSPAVPLGKCWYRLRLLRYASFSSYYSNSARRFINATFNWLVWSKYTFASETEDLSMSIDTEMTWAYPDSSSDRVILYDLYKINYSWPINGTLAGHWTLKEGIVFNLTQYKYSRRQDLRGIVYTAALVVNNIPTTNLEEELVKPENKALDSMATYNYRGFLLMQQMYNFSKRILHTDTFGYVVEGGKPEGLVHMMKYGEADVSISALKLNHRRMDMSDFCPVATWELRICAMFRHPQITDSYGVLLKPFQPKLWLGCGLIWVLMMAALRFISFFESQYHVQDSPHDSINTETEGAWTWSDTLVIIMGALSQQGSTMDSKWITGRIVFLNTHILALMMNVYYSAFVVSSLLSAPTQSIRNTRDLIDSSLAFGAEDINYNRPFFEMSANPLVQELYRKKMAPPHTGYYSRETGLRKVLTEPFVFHTEAINVYNDIEETFTDQAKCDLTEILVFPIQKCYPFVPRTSPLKEFFTYGYRKAVEGGLFNHMNRHWRPAKPACSVKTEFRSVGTDTIVFAVWLLAGGLLVSAFICTTEIILRSKYATDRC
;
A
#
# COMPACT_ATOMS: atom_id res chain seq x y z
N MET A 1 -42.02 -81.41 34.04
CA MET A 1 -40.94 -82.26 33.50
C MET A 1 -40.58 -81.69 32.13
N HIS A 2 -39.41 -81.22 31.72
CA HIS A 2 -38.02 -81.02 32.20
C HIS A 2 -37.49 -79.82 31.35
N LYS A 3 -36.97 -78.69 31.89
CA LYS A 3 -35.53 -78.36 32.11
C LYS A 3 -34.62 -78.80 30.95
N VAL A 4 -33.80 -78.01 30.25
CA VAL A 4 -32.75 -76.98 30.56
C VAL A 4 -32.38 -76.34 29.19
N GLY A 5 -31.88 -75.14 28.96
CA GLY A 5 -31.42 -73.99 29.74
C GLY A 5 -30.60 -73.09 28.81
N ASN A 6 -30.64 -71.76 29.02
CA ASN A 6 -29.64 -70.87 28.45
C ASN A 6 -29.61 -69.55 29.24
N VAL A 7 -28.38 -69.14 29.56
CA VAL A 7 -27.95 -67.80 30.01
C VAL A 7 -28.36 -67.41 31.44
N CYS A 8 -27.42 -67.44 32.40
CA CYS A 8 -26.79 -66.25 33.02
C CYS A 8 -25.94 -66.59 34.28
N PHE A 9 -24.90 -65.78 34.51
CA PHE A 9 -24.15 -65.53 35.76
C PHE A 9 -23.26 -66.62 36.38
N LEU A 10 -21.94 -66.38 36.40
CA LEU A 10 -21.22 -65.98 37.63
C LEU A 10 -19.73 -65.68 37.37
N LEU A 11 -19.30 -64.59 38.01
CA LEU A 11 -17.96 -64.30 38.54
C LEU A 11 -16.81 -64.05 37.54
N LEU A 12 -16.45 -62.77 37.38
CA LEU A 12 -15.07 -62.31 37.59
C LEU A 12 -15.07 -60.84 38.08
N LEU A 13 -14.50 -60.67 39.27
CA LEU A 13 -14.04 -59.44 39.95
C LEU A 13 -14.00 -58.14 39.13
N PRO A 14 -14.59 -57.03 39.62
CA PRO A 14 -14.20 -55.70 39.15
C PRO A 14 -12.87 -55.32 39.81
N CYS A 15 -11.77 -55.42 39.07
CA CYS A 15 -10.59 -54.61 39.35
C CYS A 15 -10.98 -53.14 39.15
N LEU A 16 -11.24 -52.45 40.26
CA LEU A 16 -11.20 -51.00 40.35
C LEU A 16 -9.80 -50.53 39.91
N VAL A 17 -9.69 -49.95 38.72
CA VAL A 17 -8.51 -49.19 38.31
C VAL A 17 -8.86 -47.72 38.50
N ALA A 18 -8.38 -47.16 39.62
CA ALA A 18 -8.40 -45.74 39.87
C ALA A 18 -7.55 -44.99 38.80
N PRO A 19 -7.94 -43.78 38.36
CA PRO A 19 -7.09 -42.96 37.52
C PRO A 19 -5.81 -42.61 38.31
N HIS A 20 -4.65 -42.72 37.66
CA HIS A 20 -3.35 -42.41 38.27
C HIS A 20 -3.11 -40.89 38.48
N LEU A 21 -4.04 -40.04 38.05
CA LEU A 21 -4.05 -38.59 38.28
C LEU A 21 -5.09 -38.25 39.36
N SER A 22 -4.71 -37.47 40.36
CA SER A 22 -5.62 -37.04 41.43
C SER A 22 -6.66 -36.04 40.92
N GLU A 23 -7.81 -35.95 41.60
CA GLU A 23 -8.88 -34.99 41.30
C GLU A 23 -8.39 -33.54 41.31
N GLU A 24 -7.38 -33.25 42.12
CA GLU A 24 -6.71 -31.95 42.20
C GLU A 24 -5.96 -31.59 40.91
N VAL A 25 -5.25 -32.55 40.29
CA VAL A 25 -4.54 -32.31 39.02
C VAL A 25 -5.53 -32.04 37.88
N PHE A 26 -6.68 -32.71 37.89
CA PHE A 26 -7.73 -32.45 36.90
C PHE A 26 -8.29 -31.03 37.03
N LYS A 27 -8.57 -30.57 38.25
CA LYS A 27 -9.03 -29.20 38.49
C LYS A 27 -7.96 -28.16 38.11
N PHE A 28 -6.69 -28.44 38.41
CA PHE A 28 -5.57 -27.61 37.98
C PHE A 28 -5.50 -27.45 36.44
N VAL A 29 -5.62 -28.55 35.70
CA VAL A 29 -5.57 -28.53 34.22
C VAL A 29 -6.74 -27.72 33.64
N GLU A 30 -7.93 -27.86 34.22
CA GLU A 30 -9.11 -27.07 33.84
C GLU A 30 -8.88 -25.56 34.07
N ASP A 31 -8.40 -25.19 35.26
CA ASP A 31 -8.09 -23.80 35.61
C ASP A 31 -7.03 -23.21 34.67
N TYR A 32 -6.00 -23.98 34.30
CA TYR A 32 -4.90 -23.54 33.44
C TYR A 32 -5.35 -23.22 32.02
N PHE A 33 -6.05 -24.14 31.38
CA PHE A 33 -6.50 -23.92 30.01
C PHE A 33 -7.64 -22.88 29.95
N THR A 34 -8.45 -22.76 31.01
CA THR A 34 -9.39 -21.64 31.17
C THR A 34 -8.62 -20.32 31.19
N PHE A 35 -7.59 -20.20 32.03
CA PHE A 35 -6.76 -19.01 32.15
C PHE A 35 -6.08 -18.64 30.82
N LYS A 36 -5.54 -19.63 30.09
CA LYS A 36 -4.91 -19.41 28.77
C LYS A 36 -5.90 -19.14 27.64
N SER A 37 -7.21 -19.20 27.91
CA SER A 37 -8.29 -19.09 26.92
C SER A 37 -8.18 -20.13 25.79
N VAL A 38 -7.70 -21.33 26.12
CA VAL A 38 -7.61 -22.47 25.20
C VAL A 38 -8.98 -23.15 25.17
N ARG A 39 -9.48 -23.51 23.99
CA ARG A 39 -10.82 -24.15 23.85
C ARG A 39 -10.80 -25.59 23.35
N ILE A 40 -9.66 -26.03 22.82
CA ILE A 40 -9.43 -27.38 22.30
C ILE A 40 -8.13 -27.88 22.90
N ILE A 41 -8.17 -29.02 23.58
CA ILE A 41 -7.03 -29.58 24.33
C ILE A 41 -6.79 -31.03 23.87
N SER A 42 -5.54 -31.44 23.73
CA SER A 42 -5.12 -32.85 23.57
C SER A 42 -4.37 -33.33 24.81
N CYS A 43 -4.63 -34.55 25.30
CA CYS A 43 -4.08 -35.05 26.57
C CYS A 43 -3.35 -36.40 26.40
N PHE A 44 -2.22 -36.57 27.09
CA PHE A 44 -1.42 -37.81 27.13
C PHE A 44 -1.26 -38.30 28.58
N THR A 45 -1.80 -39.48 28.90
CA THR A 45 -1.79 -40.08 30.26
C THR A 45 -1.53 -41.60 30.23
N CYS A 46 -1.31 -42.21 31.39
CA CYS A 46 -0.78 -43.58 31.56
C CYS A 46 -1.71 -44.79 31.36
N SER A 47 -2.92 -44.60 30.83
CA SER A 47 -3.86 -45.71 30.65
C SER A 47 -3.51 -46.59 29.45
N LYS A 48 -3.27 -47.90 29.66
CA LYS A 48 -3.01 -48.95 28.66
C LYS A 48 -4.24 -49.26 27.78
N ARG A 49 -4.72 -48.27 27.03
CA ARG A 49 -5.52 -48.33 25.79
C ARG A 49 -6.13 -46.94 25.59
N GLY A 50 -5.77 -46.32 24.48
CA GLY A 50 -6.42 -45.12 23.94
C GLY A 50 -5.81 -43.80 24.39
N THR A 51 -5.23 -43.10 23.42
CA THR A 51 -5.28 -41.63 23.35
C THR A 51 -6.74 -41.19 23.49
N TYR A 52 -7.19 -40.90 24.70
CA TYR A 52 -8.50 -40.30 24.94
C TYR A 52 -8.31 -38.87 25.46
N ILE A 53 -8.97 -37.92 24.81
CA ILE A 53 -9.22 -36.58 25.35
C ILE A 53 -10.54 -36.65 26.17
N ALA A 54 -10.79 -35.69 27.06
CA ALA A 54 -12.07 -35.40 27.73
C ALA A 54 -12.12 -33.87 27.96
N ALA A 55 -13.23 -33.10 27.99
CA ALA A 55 -14.67 -33.29 27.75
C ALA A 55 -15.40 -31.91 27.62
N ALA A 56 -16.52 -31.83 26.85
CA ALA A 56 -17.85 -31.28 27.20
C ALA A 56 -18.82 -31.29 25.97
N MET A 57 -20.12 -31.64 26.17
CA MET A 57 -21.23 -31.51 25.19
C MET A 57 -22.58 -31.33 25.91
N PHE A 58 -23.54 -30.64 25.28
CA PHE A 58 -24.96 -30.51 25.70
C PHE A 58 -25.82 -31.72 25.27
N PRO A 59 -27.06 -31.89 25.78
CA PRO A 59 -27.70 -33.19 25.92
C PRO A 59 -28.44 -33.67 24.66
N ALA A 60 -28.56 -34.99 24.60
CA ALA A 60 -29.61 -35.80 23.98
C ALA A 60 -29.20 -36.66 22.77
N PHE A 61 -29.54 -37.96 22.95
CA PHE A 61 -29.66 -39.08 22.01
C PHE A 61 -28.42 -39.95 21.72
N THR A 62 -28.39 -41.04 22.49
CA THR A 62 -27.97 -42.44 22.20
C THR A 62 -27.13 -42.67 20.94
N ASP A 63 -25.84 -42.97 21.09
CA ASP A 63 -25.32 -44.35 21.14
C ASP A 63 -23.82 -44.42 21.50
N SER A 64 -23.48 -45.41 22.35
CA SER A 64 -22.16 -45.96 22.73
C SER A 64 -20.96 -45.02 22.97
N TYR A 65 -20.52 -44.87 24.23
CA TYR A 65 -19.24 -45.36 24.82
C TYR A 65 -19.04 -44.72 26.21
N ARG A 66 -18.73 -45.57 27.20
CA ARG A 66 -18.67 -45.25 28.64
C ARG A 66 -17.26 -44.77 29.00
N VAL A 67 -17.06 -43.45 29.15
CA VAL A 67 -15.85 -42.86 29.76
C VAL A 67 -16.28 -41.91 30.89
N THR A 68 -15.55 -41.99 32.00
CA THR A 68 -15.92 -41.67 33.38
C THR A 68 -16.37 -40.23 33.68
N LYS A 69 -17.35 -40.14 34.59
CA LYS A 69 -18.30 -39.04 34.87
C LYS A 69 -17.76 -37.85 35.70
N SER A 70 -16.45 -37.69 35.87
CA SER A 70 -15.90 -36.73 36.85
C SER A 70 -15.65 -35.31 36.31
N LEU A 71 -15.51 -35.11 35.00
CA LEU A 71 -15.28 -33.79 34.39
C LEU A 71 -16.48 -33.20 33.62
N MET A 72 -17.65 -33.85 33.68
CA MET A 72 -18.81 -33.51 32.83
C MET A 72 -19.68 -32.35 33.36
N SER A 73 -19.36 -31.73 34.50
CA SER A 73 -20.26 -30.76 35.16
C SER A 73 -20.09 -29.29 34.76
N SER A 74 -19.01 -28.89 34.04
CA SER A 74 -18.71 -27.45 33.83
C SER A 74 -19.02 -26.86 32.44
N GLY A 75 -19.10 -27.66 31.37
CA GLY A 75 -19.58 -27.21 30.04
C GLY A 75 -18.65 -26.33 29.19
N LYS A 76 -17.34 -26.24 29.47
CA LYS A 76 -16.45 -25.17 28.94
C LYS A 76 -15.57 -25.47 27.72
N PHE A 77 -15.32 -26.73 27.31
CA PHE A 77 -14.27 -27.08 26.32
C PHE A 77 -14.71 -28.10 25.25
N TRP A 78 -14.03 -28.13 24.08
CA TRP A 78 -14.35 -29.03 22.95
C TRP A 78 -13.30 -30.14 22.76
N MET A 79 -13.75 -31.37 22.47
CA MET A 79 -12.93 -32.58 22.34
C MET A 79 -12.81 -33.07 20.89
N VAL A 80 -11.64 -33.58 20.48
CA VAL A 80 -11.41 -34.24 19.18
C VAL A 80 -10.91 -35.67 19.41
N SER A 81 -11.76 -36.69 19.19
CA SER A 81 -11.38 -38.10 19.35
C SER A 81 -10.46 -38.59 18.19
N PRO A 82 -9.44 -39.43 18.45
CA PRO A 82 -8.49 -39.91 17.47
C PRO A 82 -8.83 -41.32 16.95
N ASP A 83 -9.96 -41.49 16.28
CA ASP A 83 -10.26 -42.75 15.56
C ASP A 83 -9.87 -42.59 14.06
N PRO A 84 -8.91 -43.38 13.53
CA PRO A 84 -8.46 -43.28 12.14
C PRO A 84 -9.52 -43.71 11.10
N ASP A 85 -10.52 -44.49 11.49
CA ASP A 85 -11.47 -45.11 10.56
C ASP A 85 -12.78 -44.31 10.37
N HIS A 86 -12.98 -43.23 11.14
CA HIS A 86 -14.18 -42.41 11.09
C HIS A 86 -13.88 -40.95 10.70
N PRO A 87 -14.49 -40.39 9.63
CA PRO A 87 -14.32 -39.00 9.26
C PRO A 87 -14.91 -38.08 10.33
N ALA A 88 -14.28 -36.90 10.53
CA ALA A 88 -14.78 -35.89 11.44
C ALA A 88 -16.23 -35.52 11.09
N THR A 89 -17.12 -35.53 12.09
CA THR A 89 -18.55 -35.30 11.90
C THR A 89 -18.82 -33.91 11.27
N PRO A 90 -19.83 -33.78 10.39
CA PRO A 90 -20.18 -32.50 9.73
C PRO A 90 -20.49 -31.34 10.70
N GLN A 91 -20.78 -31.64 11.96
CA GLN A 91 -20.96 -30.66 13.04
C GLN A 91 -19.65 -29.91 13.40
N LEU A 92 -18.48 -30.56 13.30
CA LEU A 92 -17.17 -29.91 13.53
C LEU A 92 -16.90 -28.82 12.46
N GLY A 93 -17.39 -29.02 11.24
CA GLY A 93 -17.30 -28.06 10.14
C GLY A 93 -18.13 -26.78 10.36
N SER A 94 -19.25 -26.87 11.08
CA SER A 94 -20.08 -25.71 11.46
C SER A 94 -19.44 -24.88 12.57
N ILE A 95 -18.85 -25.56 13.58
CA ILE A 95 -18.14 -24.93 14.70
C ILE A 95 -16.88 -24.18 14.20
N MET A 96 -16.18 -24.75 13.21
CA MET A 96 -15.01 -24.14 12.57
C MET A 96 -15.34 -22.91 11.70
N LYS A 97 -16.58 -22.74 11.24
CA LYS A 97 -17.01 -21.57 10.45
C LYS A 97 -17.22 -20.32 11.31
N ASN A 98 -17.55 -20.48 12.59
CA ASN A 98 -17.99 -19.37 13.45
C ASN A 98 -16.94 -18.86 14.44
N GLY A 99 -15.79 -19.56 14.60
CA GLY A 99 -14.78 -19.23 15.62
C GLY A 99 -13.50 -18.63 15.04
N TYR A 100 -13.31 -17.32 15.18
CA TYR A 100 -12.00 -16.69 15.03
C TYR A 100 -11.09 -17.12 16.21
N TYR A 101 -9.89 -17.63 15.91
CA TYR A 101 -8.78 -17.88 16.85
C TYR A 101 -9.04 -18.84 18.03
N TYR A 102 -9.12 -20.15 17.80
CA TYR A 102 -8.92 -21.11 18.89
C TYR A 102 -7.43 -21.34 19.13
N LYS A 103 -6.97 -21.02 20.35
CA LYS A 103 -5.70 -21.53 20.88
C LYS A 103 -5.88 -23.02 21.17
N PHE A 104 -4.91 -23.82 20.75
CA PHE A 104 -4.88 -25.25 20.99
C PHE A 104 -3.97 -25.54 22.18
N GLY A 105 -4.40 -26.43 23.07
CA GLY A 105 -3.64 -26.87 24.23
C GLY A 105 -3.18 -28.31 24.08
N VAL A 106 -2.03 -28.62 24.68
CA VAL A 106 -1.54 -29.99 24.80
C VAL A 106 -1.15 -30.23 26.26
N PHE A 107 -1.72 -31.24 26.88
CA PHE A 107 -1.41 -31.70 28.24
C PHE A 107 -0.60 -33.00 28.17
N LEU A 108 0.54 -33.04 28.85
CA LEU A 108 1.45 -34.17 28.89
C LEU A 108 1.81 -34.53 30.33
N ASP A 109 1.56 -35.77 30.73
CA ASP A 109 2.08 -36.36 31.97
C ASP A 109 3.46 -36.99 31.72
N HIS A 110 4.52 -36.34 32.20
CA HIS A 110 5.92 -36.69 31.92
C HIS A 110 6.39 -37.97 32.64
N ASP A 111 5.90 -38.23 33.85
CA ASP A 111 6.42 -39.34 34.68
C ASP A 111 5.85 -40.70 34.32
N CYS A 112 4.86 -40.69 33.44
CA CYS A 112 4.17 -41.88 32.99
C CYS A 112 5.05 -42.75 32.07
N ARG A 113 5.11 -44.09 32.26
CA ARG A 113 5.82 -45.01 31.34
C ARG A 113 5.29 -45.01 29.90
N ALA A 114 3.99 -44.82 29.69
CA ALA A 114 3.44 -44.63 28.34
C ALA A 114 3.87 -43.26 27.79
N GLY A 115 3.87 -42.21 28.61
CA GLY A 115 4.48 -40.91 28.30
C GLY A 115 5.97 -41.04 27.93
N LYS A 116 6.72 -41.91 28.62
CA LYS A 116 8.12 -42.28 28.35
C LYS A 116 8.32 -43.23 27.14
N GLN A 117 7.39 -44.12 26.81
CA GLN A 117 7.44 -44.86 25.53
C GLN A 117 7.11 -43.95 24.34
N TYR A 118 6.24 -42.95 24.53
CA TYR A 118 6.11 -41.79 23.65
C TYR A 118 7.31 -40.81 23.76
N LEU A 119 8.34 -41.13 24.56
CA LEU A 119 9.66 -40.48 24.56
C LEU A 119 10.72 -41.38 23.88
N ASP A 120 10.63 -42.72 23.94
CA ASP A 120 11.70 -43.64 23.49
C ASP A 120 11.50 -44.33 22.12
N GLU A 121 10.33 -44.28 21.47
CA GLU A 121 10.11 -44.90 20.14
C GLU A 121 10.75 -44.12 18.97
N ALA A 122 12.01 -43.69 19.14
CA ALA A 122 12.91 -43.27 18.07
C ALA A 122 14.08 -44.26 17.86
N ASN A 123 14.28 -45.23 18.76
CA ASN A 123 15.48 -46.09 18.73
C ASN A 123 15.29 -47.52 18.20
N ILE A 124 14.11 -47.94 17.72
CA ILE A 124 13.87 -49.35 17.34
C ILE A 124 13.80 -49.59 15.81
N HIS A 125 13.77 -48.54 14.99
CA HIS A 125 14.06 -48.69 13.55
C HIS A 125 15.33 -47.93 13.18
N GLY A 126 16.45 -48.60 13.38
CA GLY A 126 17.77 -48.13 13.01
C GLY A 126 17.86 -47.81 11.51
N THR A 127 18.00 -46.54 11.20
CA THR A 127 18.94 -46.09 10.17
C THR A 127 19.83 -45.04 10.82
N SER A 128 21.09 -45.40 11.03
CA SER A 128 22.12 -44.48 11.47
C SER A 128 22.22 -43.31 10.49
N TYR A 129 21.77 -42.11 10.89
CA TYR A 129 22.29 -40.90 10.27
C TYR A 129 23.54 -40.49 11.03
N ARG A 130 24.66 -40.99 10.53
CA ARG A 130 25.99 -40.48 10.87
C ARG A 130 25.98 -38.98 10.55
N GLN A 131 26.26 -38.19 11.57
CA GLN A 131 26.59 -36.78 11.45
C GLN A 131 27.90 -36.69 10.64
N THR A 132 27.78 -36.40 9.35
CA THR A 132 28.90 -35.97 8.51
C THR A 132 28.49 -34.66 7.86
N ASP A 133 29.41 -33.72 7.91
CA ASP A 133 29.30 -32.35 7.43
C ASP A 133 28.72 -32.20 6.02
N ASN A 134 28.11 -31.02 5.83
CA ASN A 134 27.77 -30.34 4.59
C ASN A 134 26.60 -30.90 3.75
N HIS A 135 25.63 -30.02 3.50
CA HIS A 135 24.48 -30.15 2.59
C HIS A 135 23.39 -31.17 3.00
N VAL A 136 22.46 -30.72 3.85
CA VAL A 136 21.11 -31.31 3.86
C VAL A 136 20.32 -30.66 2.72
N GLU A 137 20.22 -31.35 1.59
CA GLU A 137 19.20 -31.06 0.58
C GLU A 137 17.83 -31.06 1.24
N GLN A 138 17.23 -29.87 1.35
CA GLN A 138 15.80 -29.73 1.61
C GLN A 138 15.04 -30.18 0.35
N THR A 139 14.82 -31.48 0.21
CA THR A 139 13.82 -31.98 -0.73
C THR A 139 12.43 -31.53 -0.24
N PRO A 140 11.67 -30.74 -1.01
CA PRO A 140 10.29 -30.46 -0.66
C PRO A 140 9.49 -31.75 -0.87
N PHE A 141 8.92 -32.31 0.19
CA PHE A 141 7.91 -33.35 0.04
C PHE A 141 6.66 -32.72 -0.59
N VAL A 142 6.58 -32.90 -1.90
CA VAL A 142 5.39 -32.65 -2.72
C VAL A 142 4.36 -33.72 -2.38
N PHE A 143 3.33 -33.38 -1.63
CA PHE A 143 2.06 -34.12 -1.71
C PHE A 143 1.41 -33.75 -3.04
N ASN A 144 1.77 -34.48 -4.10
CA ASN A 144 1.09 -34.39 -5.38
C ASN A 144 -0.31 -35.03 -5.23
N HIS A 145 -1.29 -34.37 -5.86
CA HIS A 145 -2.70 -34.74 -6.02
C HIS A 145 -3.66 -34.48 -4.86
N ILE A 146 -4.12 -33.23 -4.76
CA ILE A 146 -5.55 -32.93 -4.56
C ILE A 146 -5.94 -31.89 -5.64
N PRO A 147 -7.04 -32.06 -6.40
CA PRO A 147 -7.32 -31.23 -7.57
C PRO A 147 -7.62 -29.79 -7.19
N TYR A 148 -7.10 -28.88 -8.01
CA TYR A 148 -7.40 -27.46 -8.04
C TYR A 148 -8.92 -27.23 -8.10
N MET A 149 -9.48 -26.63 -7.04
CA MET A 149 -10.83 -26.05 -7.12
C MET A 149 -10.70 -24.65 -7.73
N VAL A 150 -10.99 -24.58 -9.03
CA VAL A 150 -11.13 -23.36 -9.82
C VAL A 150 -12.23 -22.49 -9.22
N ILE A 151 -11.89 -21.30 -8.70
CA ILE A 151 -12.88 -20.25 -8.44
C ILE A 151 -12.99 -19.39 -9.70
N ARG A 152 -13.95 -19.72 -10.56
CA ARG A 152 -14.42 -18.88 -11.67
C ARG A 152 -15.33 -17.78 -11.11
N ASN A 153 -15.10 -16.55 -11.55
CA ASN A 153 -16.03 -15.42 -11.64
C ASN A 153 -16.90 -15.08 -10.41
N VAL A 154 -16.55 -13.99 -9.73
CA VAL A 154 -17.58 -13.14 -9.08
C VAL A 154 -17.68 -11.87 -9.90
N ALA A 155 -18.83 -11.73 -10.56
CA ALA A 155 -19.19 -10.62 -11.41
C ALA A 155 -19.20 -9.28 -10.65
N VAL A 156 -18.65 -8.27 -11.30
CA VAL A 156 -18.78 -6.85 -10.94
C VAL A 156 -20.24 -6.45 -11.16
N HIS A 157 -20.94 -6.02 -10.11
CA HIS A 157 -22.18 -5.27 -10.22
C HIS A 157 -21.93 -3.83 -9.80
N SER A 158 -22.01 -2.92 -10.78
CA SER A 158 -21.96 -1.48 -10.55
C SER A 158 -23.31 -1.00 -10.02
N SER A 159 -23.33 -0.22 -8.95
CA SER A 159 -24.45 0.67 -8.66
C SER A 159 -23.93 2.05 -8.24
N ARG A 160 -24.29 3.04 -9.06
CA ARG A 160 -24.08 4.48 -8.85
C ARG A 160 -24.81 4.93 -7.59
N LEU A 161 -24.16 5.74 -6.74
CA LEU A 161 -24.85 6.57 -5.76
C LEU A 161 -24.40 8.03 -5.88
N LYS A 162 -25.40 8.88 -6.18
CA LYS A 162 -25.33 10.34 -6.29
C LYS A 162 -25.13 10.95 -4.91
N SER A 163 -24.29 11.97 -4.83
CA SER A 163 -24.04 12.82 -3.67
C SER A 163 -25.14 13.87 -3.44
N ARG A 164 -25.48 14.14 -2.17
CA ARG A 164 -25.87 15.47 -1.67
C ARG A 164 -25.24 15.72 -0.28
N PRO A 165 -24.94 16.99 0.08
CA PRO A 165 -23.98 17.32 1.12
C PRO A 165 -24.64 17.68 2.45
N GLY A 166 -23.96 17.34 3.55
CA GLY A 166 -24.28 17.85 4.89
C GLY A 166 -24.64 16.77 5.90
N ASP A 167 -23.66 15.94 6.29
CA ASP A 167 -23.66 15.28 7.59
C ASP A 167 -22.22 14.94 8.01
N ARG A 168 -21.92 15.17 9.29
CA ARG A 168 -20.59 15.01 9.91
C ARG A 168 -20.14 13.54 9.86
N VAL A 169 -19.01 13.28 9.21
CA VAL A 169 -18.38 11.96 9.11
C VAL A 169 -17.72 11.59 10.44
N SER A 170 -18.33 10.70 11.21
CA SER A 170 -17.64 9.88 12.21
C SER A 170 -17.06 8.63 11.52
N LEU A 171 -15.74 8.49 11.58
CA LEU A 171 -14.98 7.35 11.08
C LEU A 171 -15.30 6.09 11.90
N PHE A 172 -16.33 5.33 11.48
CA PHE A 172 -16.48 3.92 11.83
C PHE A 172 -16.27 3.08 10.58
N THR A 173 -15.07 2.54 10.41
CA THR A 173 -14.80 1.46 9.44
C THR A 173 -15.40 0.16 9.97
N SER A 174 -16.62 -0.13 9.54
CA SER A 174 -17.15 -1.49 9.53
C SER A 174 -16.49 -2.26 8.39
N GLU A 175 -15.36 -2.90 8.67
CA GLU A 175 -14.80 -3.92 7.78
C GLU A 175 -15.65 -5.19 7.89
N LYS A 176 -16.48 -5.45 6.88
CA LYS A 176 -16.95 -6.82 6.62
C LYS A 176 -15.72 -7.68 6.28
N SER A 177 -15.37 -8.57 7.19
CA SER A 177 -14.23 -9.50 7.07
C SER A 177 -14.32 -10.36 5.80
N PRO A 178 -13.21 -10.59 5.08
CA PRO A 178 -13.16 -11.54 3.99
C PRO A 178 -13.31 -12.98 4.52
N ALA A 179 -14.14 -13.79 3.87
CA ALA A 179 -14.31 -15.21 4.20
C ALA A 179 -12.97 -15.95 4.12
N VAL A 180 -12.53 -16.55 5.23
CA VAL A 180 -11.31 -17.38 5.27
C VAL A 180 -11.62 -18.77 4.71
N PRO A 181 -10.78 -19.34 3.83
CA PRO A 181 -10.99 -20.68 3.32
C PRO A 181 -10.85 -21.70 4.47
N LEU A 182 -11.88 -22.54 4.64
CA LEU A 182 -11.98 -23.66 5.58
C LEU A 182 -10.67 -24.48 5.71
N GLY A 183 -9.88 -24.56 4.63
CA GLY A 183 -8.62 -25.32 4.57
C GLY A 183 -7.55 -24.95 5.62
N LYS A 184 -7.43 -23.69 6.06
CA LYS A 184 -6.43 -23.32 7.10
C LYS A 184 -6.74 -23.89 8.48
N CYS A 185 -8.03 -24.06 8.80
CA CYS A 185 -8.48 -24.64 10.06
C CYS A 185 -8.29 -26.16 10.06
N TRP A 186 -8.66 -26.82 8.96
CA TRP A 186 -8.37 -28.25 8.73
C TRP A 186 -6.88 -28.57 8.77
N TYR A 187 -6.02 -27.68 8.24
CA TYR A 187 -4.56 -27.84 8.33
C TYR A 187 -4.06 -27.83 9.78
N ARG A 188 -4.53 -26.90 10.62
CA ARG A 188 -4.14 -26.85 12.05
C ARG A 188 -4.67 -28.04 12.86
N LEU A 189 -5.87 -28.52 12.57
CA LEU A 189 -6.40 -29.75 13.16
C LEU A 189 -5.66 -31.00 12.69
N ARG A 190 -5.22 -31.03 11.44
CA ARG A 190 -4.35 -32.09 10.92
C ARG A 190 -2.97 -32.04 11.60
N LEU A 191 -2.42 -30.85 11.83
CA LEU A 191 -1.20 -30.67 12.61
C LEU A 191 -1.37 -31.07 14.07
N LEU A 192 -2.50 -30.72 14.71
CA LEU A 192 -2.84 -31.20 16.05
C LEU A 192 -2.92 -32.73 16.06
N ARG A 193 -3.62 -33.34 15.08
CA ARG A 193 -3.71 -34.80 14.90
C ARG A 193 -2.33 -35.45 14.74
N TYR A 194 -1.42 -34.84 13.99
CA TYR A 194 -0.04 -35.33 13.84
C TYR A 194 0.81 -35.11 15.10
N ALA A 195 0.71 -33.94 15.73
CA ALA A 195 1.38 -33.65 16.99
C ALA A 195 0.90 -34.60 18.09
N SER A 196 -0.36 -35.02 18.03
CA SER A 196 -0.93 -35.99 18.96
C SER A 196 -0.56 -37.45 18.68
N PHE A 197 -0.10 -37.78 17.46
CA PHE A 197 0.31 -39.14 17.07
C PHE A 197 1.82 -39.35 17.15
N SER A 198 2.59 -38.26 17.21
CA SER A 198 4.05 -38.25 17.23
C SER A 198 4.58 -38.27 18.66
N SER A 199 5.65 -39.03 18.90
CA SER A 199 6.42 -38.99 20.16
C SER A 199 6.84 -37.55 20.49
N TYR A 200 7.00 -37.21 21.78
CA TYR A 200 7.37 -35.87 22.22
C TYR A 200 8.72 -35.43 21.63
N TYR A 201 9.67 -36.36 21.46
CA TYR A 201 10.92 -36.16 20.73
C TYR A 201 10.75 -36.06 19.21
N SER A 202 9.78 -36.75 18.60
CA SER A 202 9.46 -36.55 17.18
C SER A 202 8.77 -35.20 16.92
N ASN A 203 7.99 -34.69 17.89
CA ASN A 203 7.42 -33.34 17.84
C ASN A 203 8.49 -32.27 18.03
N SER A 204 9.44 -32.52 18.92
CA SER A 204 10.68 -31.78 19.07
C SER A 204 11.43 -31.80 17.73
N ALA A 205 11.86 -32.95 17.21
CA ALA A 205 12.60 -33.09 15.95
C ALA A 205 11.93 -32.42 14.73
N ARG A 206 10.59 -32.37 14.70
CA ARG A 206 9.80 -31.69 13.65
C ARG A 206 9.48 -30.21 13.95
N ARG A 207 10.02 -29.64 15.03
CA ARG A 207 9.88 -28.24 15.49
C ARG A 207 8.42 -27.81 15.72
N PHE A 208 7.58 -28.72 16.20
CA PHE A 208 6.17 -28.45 16.53
C PHE A 208 5.98 -27.85 17.93
N ILE A 209 7.03 -27.84 18.77
CA ILE A 209 7.03 -27.17 20.08
C ILE A 209 7.27 -25.66 19.89
N ASN A 210 6.33 -24.99 19.23
CA ASN A 210 6.39 -23.58 18.84
C ASN A 210 5.14 -22.82 19.33
N ALA A 211 4.93 -21.57 18.92
CA ALA A 211 3.80 -20.76 19.38
C ALA A 211 2.40 -21.25 18.95
N THR A 212 2.30 -22.30 18.13
CA THR A 212 1.01 -22.80 17.62
C THR A 212 0.19 -23.53 18.68
N PHE A 213 0.84 -24.13 19.68
CA PHE A 213 0.22 -24.91 20.74
C PHE A 213 0.66 -24.40 22.11
N ASN A 214 -0.27 -24.40 23.08
CA ASN A 214 0.00 -24.14 24.49
C ASN A 214 0.28 -25.47 25.19
N TRP A 215 1.54 -25.77 25.48
CA TRP A 215 1.96 -26.99 26.15
C TRP A 215 1.89 -26.84 27.66
N LEU A 216 1.26 -27.79 28.35
CA LEU A 216 1.28 -27.96 29.79
C LEU A 216 1.86 -29.34 30.10
N VAL A 217 3.02 -29.36 30.76
CA VAL A 217 3.70 -30.60 31.14
C VAL A 217 3.65 -30.77 32.65
N TRP A 218 3.12 -31.90 33.10
CA TRP A 218 3.01 -32.28 34.50
C TRP A 218 4.11 -33.29 34.85
N SER A 219 4.82 -33.04 35.95
CA SER A 219 5.77 -33.98 36.55
C SER A 219 5.75 -33.85 38.07
N LYS A 220 6.11 -34.92 38.77
CA LYS A 220 6.35 -34.95 40.22
C LYS A 220 7.64 -34.23 40.59
N TYR A 221 8.54 -34.00 39.63
CA TYR A 221 9.84 -33.40 39.86
C TYR A 221 9.99 -32.11 39.06
N THR A 222 10.98 -31.32 39.46
CA THR A 222 11.47 -30.18 38.66
C THR A 222 11.97 -30.67 37.31
N PHE A 223 11.93 -29.81 36.29
CA PHE A 223 12.38 -30.15 34.94
C PHE A 223 13.81 -30.73 34.97
N ALA A 224 13.98 -31.91 34.37
CA ALA A 224 15.20 -32.71 34.41
C ALA A 224 16.13 -32.44 33.22
N SER A 225 17.38 -32.92 33.27
CA SER A 225 18.35 -32.81 32.17
C SER A 225 17.84 -33.37 30.84
N GLU A 226 16.98 -34.38 30.87
CA GLU A 226 16.34 -34.97 29.67
C GLU A 226 15.51 -33.93 28.88
N THR A 227 15.02 -32.88 29.54
CA THR A 227 14.30 -31.80 28.82
C THR A 227 15.24 -30.94 27.98
N GLU A 228 16.55 -30.94 28.25
CA GLU A 228 17.53 -30.18 27.47
C GLU A 228 17.68 -30.67 26.04
N ASP A 229 17.29 -31.90 25.72
CA ASP A 229 17.35 -32.45 24.37
C ASP A 229 16.17 -31.98 23.48
N LEU A 230 15.24 -31.19 24.04
CA LEU A 230 14.10 -30.67 23.29
C LEU A 230 14.50 -29.47 22.44
N SER A 231 14.16 -29.51 21.16
CA SER A 231 14.33 -28.39 20.24
C SER A 231 13.16 -27.40 20.39
N MET A 232 13.23 -26.63 21.48
CA MET A 232 12.41 -25.45 21.73
C MET A 232 13.05 -24.21 21.12
N SER A 233 12.25 -23.15 20.97
CA SER A 233 12.73 -21.86 20.49
C SER A 233 12.12 -20.70 21.27
N ILE A 234 12.43 -19.47 20.87
CA ILE A 234 11.96 -18.28 21.57
C ILE A 234 10.44 -18.09 21.53
N ASP A 235 9.78 -18.69 20.54
CA ASP A 235 8.34 -18.56 20.32
C ASP A 235 7.50 -19.57 21.13
N THR A 236 8.15 -20.60 21.70
CA THR A 236 7.54 -21.72 22.42
C THR A 236 6.65 -21.25 23.57
N GLU A 237 5.43 -21.80 23.64
CA GLU A 237 4.51 -21.62 24.77
C GLU A 237 4.40 -22.94 25.56
N MET A 238 5.33 -23.15 26.50
CA MET A 238 5.40 -24.36 27.31
C MET A 238 5.49 -24.03 28.80
N THR A 239 4.54 -24.54 29.57
CA THR A 239 4.53 -24.44 31.04
C THR A 239 4.81 -25.80 31.66
N TRP A 240 5.84 -25.88 32.50
CA TRP A 240 6.14 -27.04 33.34
C TRP A 240 5.48 -26.85 34.71
N ALA A 241 4.75 -27.85 35.17
CA ALA A 241 4.05 -27.85 36.45
C ALA A 241 4.52 -29.03 37.30
N TYR A 242 4.88 -28.75 38.55
CA TYR A 242 5.17 -29.79 39.53
C TYR A 242 4.60 -29.44 40.91
N PRO A 243 4.17 -30.44 41.70
CA PRO A 243 3.67 -30.23 43.06
C PRO A 243 4.83 -30.01 44.02
N ASP A 244 4.79 -28.91 44.78
CA ASP A 244 5.70 -28.67 45.88
C ASP A 244 5.18 -29.38 47.13
N SER A 245 5.90 -30.42 47.54
CA SER A 245 5.55 -31.27 48.69
C SER A 245 5.57 -30.51 50.02
N SER A 246 6.20 -29.33 50.09
CA SER A 246 6.33 -28.55 51.32
C SER A 246 5.16 -27.60 51.60
N SER A 247 4.46 -27.15 50.56
CA SER A 247 3.54 -26.00 50.65
C SER A 247 2.11 -26.28 50.17
N ASP A 248 1.82 -27.50 49.72
CA ASP A 248 0.54 -27.90 49.10
C ASP A 248 0.15 -26.97 47.94
N ARG A 249 1.13 -26.65 47.09
CA ARG A 249 0.98 -25.78 45.91
C ARG A 249 1.59 -26.43 44.69
N VAL A 250 1.02 -26.18 43.53
CA VAL A 250 1.63 -26.54 42.25
C VAL A 250 2.44 -25.34 41.75
N ILE A 251 3.73 -25.51 41.51
CA ILE A 251 4.60 -24.46 40.99
C ILE A 251 4.64 -24.54 39.46
N LEU A 252 4.55 -23.38 38.80
CA LEU A 252 4.54 -23.25 37.35
C LEU A 252 5.83 -22.58 36.87
N TYR A 253 6.48 -23.17 35.86
CA TYR A 253 7.64 -22.61 35.17
C TYR A 253 7.36 -22.43 33.68
N ASP A 254 7.64 -21.24 33.14
CA ASP A 254 7.64 -20.97 31.69
C ASP A 254 9.00 -21.39 31.12
N LEU A 255 9.00 -22.43 30.28
CA LEU A 255 10.20 -23.01 29.67
C LEU A 255 10.34 -22.55 28.22
N TYR A 256 11.54 -22.09 27.86
CA TYR A 256 11.89 -21.74 26.49
C TYR A 256 13.40 -21.84 26.26
N LYS A 257 13.80 -21.80 24.99
CA LYS A 257 15.20 -21.70 24.58
C LYS A 257 15.39 -20.51 23.65
N ILE A 258 16.56 -19.87 23.69
CA ILE A 258 16.90 -18.81 22.75
C ILE A 258 17.25 -19.41 21.38
N ASN A 259 18.04 -20.48 21.39
CA ASN A 259 18.38 -21.28 20.21
C ASN A 259 18.14 -22.75 20.51
N TYR A 260 17.87 -23.56 19.49
CA TYR A 260 17.58 -24.99 19.64
C TYR A 260 18.68 -25.75 20.42
N SER A 261 19.94 -25.40 20.19
CA SER A 261 21.12 -26.03 20.83
C SER A 261 21.51 -25.44 22.19
N TRP A 262 20.84 -24.39 22.66
CA TRP A 262 21.17 -23.73 23.92
C TRP A 262 20.43 -24.36 25.11
N PRO A 263 20.92 -24.17 26.35
CA PRO A 263 20.24 -24.68 27.55
C PRO A 263 18.87 -24.04 27.74
N ILE A 264 17.99 -24.74 28.46
CA ILE A 264 16.63 -24.26 28.75
C ILE A 264 16.69 -23.10 29.74
N ASN A 265 15.94 -22.04 29.44
CA ASN A 265 15.62 -21.00 30.40
C ASN A 265 14.25 -21.31 31.03
N GLY A 266 14.25 -21.58 32.34
CA GLY A 266 13.02 -21.70 33.13
C GLY A 266 12.78 -20.45 33.96
N THR A 267 11.68 -19.76 33.71
CA THR A 267 11.26 -18.61 34.55
C THR A 267 10.07 -19.01 35.41
N LEU A 268 10.10 -18.66 36.70
CA LEU A 268 8.99 -18.91 37.61
C LEU A 268 7.74 -18.15 37.13
N ALA A 269 6.76 -18.90 36.66
CA ALA A 269 5.55 -18.36 36.05
C ALA A 269 4.48 -18.00 37.08
N GLY A 270 4.40 -18.76 38.17
CA GLY A 270 3.41 -18.58 39.21
C GLY A 270 3.18 -19.86 40.00
N HIS A 271 2.06 -19.92 40.71
CA HIS A 271 1.65 -21.10 41.45
C HIS A 271 0.12 -21.28 41.39
N TRP A 272 -0.32 -22.49 41.67
CA TRP A 272 -1.73 -22.85 41.77
C TRP A 272 -2.03 -23.48 43.13
N THR A 273 -3.17 -23.11 43.70
CA THR A 273 -3.73 -23.74 44.90
C THR A 273 -5.20 -24.06 44.69
N LEU A 274 -5.70 -25.07 45.41
CA LEU A 274 -7.09 -25.52 45.28
C LEU A 274 -8.14 -24.44 45.64
N LYS A 275 -7.76 -23.49 46.50
CA LYS A 275 -8.63 -22.42 47.04
C LYS A 275 -8.59 -21.15 46.20
N GLU A 276 -7.41 -20.72 45.77
CA GLU A 276 -7.20 -19.43 45.10
C GLU A 276 -7.16 -19.57 43.56
N GLY A 277 -7.03 -20.79 43.04
CA GLY A 277 -6.87 -21.03 41.61
C GLY A 277 -5.45 -20.67 41.15
N ILE A 278 -5.32 -20.22 39.90
CA ILE A 278 -4.01 -19.89 39.31
C ILE A 278 -3.63 -18.45 39.65
N VAL A 279 -2.49 -18.31 40.33
CA VAL A 279 -1.82 -17.03 40.56
C VAL A 279 -0.61 -16.96 39.65
N PHE A 280 -0.71 -16.17 38.57
CA PHE A 280 0.35 -16.02 37.57
C PHE A 280 1.14 -14.73 37.82
N ASN A 281 2.43 -14.85 38.11
CA ASN A 281 3.30 -13.72 38.46
C ASN A 281 3.81 -12.97 37.22
N LEU A 282 3.86 -13.63 36.06
CA LEU A 282 4.36 -13.03 34.82
C LEU A 282 3.27 -12.21 34.11
N THR A 283 3.15 -10.93 34.45
CA THR A 283 2.17 -10.00 33.87
C THR A 283 2.59 -9.38 32.53
N GLN A 284 3.90 -9.32 32.26
CA GLN A 284 4.45 -8.74 31.03
C GLN A 284 4.20 -9.63 29.81
N TYR A 285 4.21 -9.05 28.60
CA TYR A 285 4.12 -9.83 27.36
C TYR A 285 5.36 -10.70 27.12
N LYS A 286 5.19 -11.88 26.51
CA LYS A 286 6.25 -12.92 26.41
C LYS A 286 7.56 -12.42 25.78
N TYR A 287 7.49 -11.70 24.66
CA TYR A 287 8.69 -11.21 23.97
C TYR A 287 9.33 -10.00 24.65
N SER A 288 8.62 -9.33 25.56
CA SER A 288 9.23 -8.30 26.41
C SER A 288 10.12 -8.93 27.49
N ARG A 289 9.74 -10.10 28.00
CA ARG A 289 10.55 -10.84 28.99
C ARG A 289 11.73 -11.56 28.34
N ARG A 290 11.51 -12.09 27.13
CA ARG A 290 12.51 -12.81 26.33
C ARG A 290 13.30 -11.88 25.40
N GLN A 291 13.49 -10.62 25.79
CA GLN A 291 14.06 -9.59 24.93
C GLN A 291 15.56 -9.82 24.67
N ASP A 292 16.32 -10.32 25.65
CA ASP A 292 17.76 -10.52 25.51
C ASP A 292 18.09 -11.86 24.83
N LEU A 293 18.73 -11.79 23.66
CA LEU A 293 19.18 -12.93 22.87
C LEU A 293 20.64 -13.34 23.14
N ARG A 294 21.30 -12.72 24.13
CA ARG A 294 22.67 -13.04 24.59
C ARG A 294 23.70 -13.08 23.45
N GLY A 295 23.58 -12.18 22.48
CA GLY A 295 24.56 -12.00 21.41
C GLY A 295 24.56 -13.07 20.31
N ILE A 296 23.50 -13.89 20.20
CA ILE A 296 23.36 -14.89 19.12
C ILE A 296 23.62 -14.28 17.74
N VAL A 297 24.35 -14.99 16.87
CA VAL A 297 24.65 -14.52 15.51
C VAL A 297 23.58 -15.00 14.53
N TYR A 298 22.76 -14.10 14.00
CA TYR A 298 21.84 -14.40 12.91
C TYR A 298 22.44 -14.08 11.55
N THR A 299 22.14 -14.92 10.58
CA THR A 299 22.46 -14.66 9.18
C THR A 299 21.36 -13.78 8.58
N ALA A 300 21.70 -12.56 8.18
CA ALA A 300 20.75 -11.55 7.76
C ALA A 300 20.93 -11.22 6.28
N ALA A 301 19.89 -11.41 5.46
CA ALA A 301 20.00 -11.18 4.01
C ALA A 301 19.64 -9.73 3.63
N LEU A 302 20.41 -9.15 2.73
CA LEU A 302 20.25 -7.79 2.24
C LEU A 302 20.40 -7.73 0.72
N VAL A 303 19.55 -6.95 0.07
CA VAL A 303 19.70 -6.60 -1.36
C VAL A 303 20.40 -5.26 -1.47
N VAL A 304 21.48 -5.22 -2.24
CA VAL A 304 22.30 -4.02 -2.47
C VAL A 304 22.78 -4.03 -3.91
N ASN A 305 22.61 -2.93 -4.64
CA ASN A 305 23.04 -2.84 -6.05
C ASN A 305 24.17 -1.83 -6.28
N ASN A 306 24.11 -0.67 -5.63
CA ASN A 306 24.94 0.49 -5.96
C ASN A 306 26.03 0.80 -4.92
N ILE A 307 26.18 -0.03 -3.89
CA ILE A 307 27.13 0.19 -2.79
C ILE A 307 28.25 -0.87 -2.86
N PRO A 308 29.53 -0.51 -2.64
CA PRO A 308 30.64 -1.47 -2.62
C PRO A 308 30.45 -2.59 -1.58
N THR A 309 30.82 -3.83 -1.95
CA THR A 309 30.59 -5.04 -1.15
C THR A 309 31.75 -5.44 -0.22
N THR A 310 32.93 -4.83 -0.35
CA THR A 310 34.14 -5.21 0.39
C THR A 310 34.02 -5.00 1.90
N ASN A 311 33.45 -3.87 2.34
CA ASN A 311 33.17 -3.55 3.76
C ASN A 311 31.71 -3.09 3.92
N LEU A 312 30.77 -3.98 3.58
CA LEU A 312 29.36 -3.62 3.44
C LEU A 312 28.75 -2.97 4.70
N GLU A 313 29.12 -3.41 5.90
CA GLU A 313 28.58 -2.85 7.15
C GLU A 313 28.93 -1.38 7.36
N GLU A 314 30.17 -1.00 7.05
CA GLU A 314 30.65 0.38 7.18
C GLU A 314 30.05 1.26 6.08
N GLU A 315 30.00 0.74 4.85
CA GLU A 315 29.44 1.45 3.70
C GLU A 315 27.95 1.77 3.88
N LEU A 316 27.16 0.85 4.44
CA LEU A 316 25.72 1.08 4.66
C LEU A 316 25.40 2.17 5.70
N VAL A 317 26.37 2.53 6.55
CA VAL A 317 26.19 3.57 7.58
C VAL A 317 26.54 4.95 7.04
N LYS A 318 27.43 5.03 6.04
CA LYS A 318 27.91 6.30 5.46
C LYS A 318 26.74 7.13 4.90
N PRO A 319 26.72 8.45 5.17
CA PRO A 319 25.64 9.33 4.70
C PRO A 319 25.60 9.47 3.17
N GLU A 320 26.75 9.39 2.50
CA GLU A 320 26.89 9.51 1.05
C GLU A 320 26.13 8.40 0.30
N ASN A 321 26.17 7.17 0.85
CA ASN A 321 25.53 6.01 0.25
C ASN A 321 24.00 6.00 0.37
N LYS A 322 23.42 6.95 1.12
CA LYS A 322 21.97 7.14 1.23
C LYS A 322 21.32 7.40 -0.13
N ALA A 323 21.94 8.23 -0.98
CA ALA A 323 21.42 8.56 -2.29
C ALA A 323 21.61 7.42 -3.32
N LEU A 324 22.65 6.60 -3.13
CA LEU A 324 22.96 5.48 -4.02
C LEU A 324 21.94 4.33 -3.88
N ASP A 325 21.63 3.95 -2.63
CA ASP A 325 20.63 2.92 -2.30
C ASP A 325 19.87 3.27 -1.01
N SER A 326 18.82 4.09 -1.15
CA SER A 326 18.02 4.55 -0.01
C SER A 326 17.26 3.40 0.68
N MET A 327 16.89 2.36 -0.06
CA MET A 327 16.11 1.26 0.50
C MET A 327 16.98 0.34 1.35
N ALA A 328 18.18 -0.02 0.87
CA ALA A 328 19.11 -0.87 1.61
C ALA A 328 19.60 -0.17 2.88
N THR A 329 20.06 1.09 2.76
CA THR A 329 20.58 1.86 3.90
C THR A 329 19.53 2.13 4.97
N TYR A 330 18.29 2.47 4.57
CA TYR A 330 17.18 2.66 5.49
C TYR A 330 16.80 1.38 6.25
N ASN A 331 16.59 0.27 5.54
CA ASN A 331 16.18 -0.98 6.17
C ASN A 331 17.30 -1.54 7.07
N TYR A 332 18.57 -1.36 6.69
CA TYR A 332 19.70 -1.71 7.53
C TYR A 332 19.69 -0.97 8.87
N ARG A 333 19.43 0.36 8.87
CA ARG A 333 19.28 1.12 10.12
C ARG A 333 18.07 0.66 10.94
N GLY A 334 16.94 0.38 10.29
CA GLY A 334 15.79 -0.23 10.95
C GLY A 334 16.11 -1.58 11.60
N PHE A 335 16.99 -2.37 10.98
CA PHE A 335 17.45 -3.65 11.51
C PHE A 335 18.47 -3.47 12.67
N LEU A 336 19.34 -2.47 12.61
CA LEU A 336 20.24 -2.12 13.73
C LEU A 336 19.44 -1.73 15.00
N LEU A 337 18.29 -1.07 14.84
CA LEU A 337 17.39 -0.82 15.97
C LEU A 337 16.89 -2.13 16.61
N MET A 338 16.59 -3.16 15.80
CA MET A 338 16.23 -4.48 16.32
C MET A 338 17.43 -5.16 16.99
N GLN A 339 18.62 -5.03 16.41
CA GLN A 339 19.87 -5.55 16.97
C GLN A 339 20.12 -4.98 18.38
N GLN A 340 19.98 -3.67 18.53
CA GLN A 340 20.14 -2.99 19.82
C GLN A 340 19.01 -3.33 20.79
N MET A 341 17.77 -3.44 20.31
CA MET A 341 16.61 -3.79 21.15
C MET A 341 16.74 -5.20 21.74
N TYR A 342 17.24 -6.16 20.96
CA TYR A 342 17.22 -7.58 21.32
C TYR A 342 18.59 -8.19 21.64
N ASN A 343 19.66 -7.39 21.62
CA ASN A 343 21.03 -7.80 21.94
C ASN A 343 21.46 -9.08 21.17
N PHE A 344 21.41 -9.02 19.84
CA PHE A 344 21.94 -10.08 18.97
C PHE A 344 23.07 -9.56 18.07
N SER A 345 23.79 -10.48 17.46
CA SER A 345 24.84 -10.21 16.47
C SER A 345 24.35 -10.63 15.08
N LYS A 346 24.92 -10.04 14.03
CA LYS A 346 24.48 -10.29 12.64
C LYS A 346 25.66 -10.67 11.76
N ARG A 347 25.39 -11.49 10.74
CA ARG A 347 26.28 -11.75 9.60
C ARG A 347 25.49 -11.45 8.33
N ILE A 348 25.97 -10.51 7.52
CA ILE A 348 25.22 -10.08 6.32
C ILE A 348 25.53 -11.01 5.14
N LEU A 349 24.49 -11.53 4.51
CA LEU A 349 24.54 -12.12 3.17
C LEU A 349 23.93 -11.13 2.18
N HIS A 350 24.64 -10.82 1.11
CA HIS A 350 24.16 -9.86 0.11
C HIS A 350 23.77 -10.55 -1.20
N THR A 351 22.87 -9.92 -1.94
CA THR A 351 22.48 -10.34 -3.28
C THR A 351 21.99 -9.14 -4.10
N ASP A 352 22.15 -9.18 -5.41
CA ASP A 352 21.76 -8.05 -6.28
C ASP A 352 20.27 -8.12 -6.68
N THR A 353 19.61 -9.26 -6.41
CA THR A 353 18.24 -9.48 -6.87
C THR A 353 17.27 -9.76 -5.73
N PHE A 354 16.10 -9.13 -5.80
CA PHE A 354 15.01 -9.34 -4.84
C PHE A 354 14.30 -10.69 -4.99
N GLY A 355 14.61 -11.47 -6.02
CA GLY A 355 13.96 -12.75 -6.32
C GLY A 355 12.57 -12.62 -6.95
N TYR A 356 12.53 -12.59 -8.29
CA TYR A 356 11.30 -12.65 -9.06
C TYR A 356 10.88 -14.11 -9.26
N VAL A 357 9.64 -14.43 -8.91
CA VAL A 357 9.10 -15.78 -9.11
C VAL A 357 8.30 -15.80 -10.41
N VAL A 358 8.98 -16.12 -11.52
CA VAL A 358 8.36 -16.40 -12.82
C VAL A 358 7.60 -17.73 -12.73
N GLU A 359 6.51 -17.90 -13.49
CA GLU A 359 5.75 -19.15 -13.51
C GLU A 359 6.64 -20.34 -13.89
N GLY A 360 6.73 -21.34 -13.00
CA GLY A 360 7.57 -22.53 -13.19
C GLY A 360 9.07 -22.32 -12.97
N GLY A 361 9.53 -21.09 -12.72
CA GLY A 361 10.93 -20.76 -12.48
C GLY A 361 11.41 -21.08 -11.05
N LYS A 362 12.70 -21.36 -10.90
CA LYS A 362 13.34 -21.44 -9.58
C LYS A 362 13.36 -20.03 -8.94
N PRO A 363 13.09 -19.89 -7.64
CA PRO A 363 13.25 -18.61 -6.96
C PRO A 363 14.74 -18.25 -6.94
N GLU A 364 15.05 -16.99 -7.22
CA GLU A 364 16.41 -16.44 -7.21
C GLU A 364 16.57 -15.37 -6.11
N GLY A 365 17.81 -14.93 -5.87
CA GLY A 365 18.12 -13.81 -5.00
C GLY A 365 17.60 -13.93 -3.57
N LEU A 366 17.05 -12.82 -3.05
CA LEU A 366 16.62 -12.74 -1.65
C LEU A 366 15.53 -13.77 -1.28
N VAL A 367 14.60 -14.06 -2.19
CA VAL A 367 13.54 -15.06 -1.96
C VAL A 367 14.12 -16.47 -1.94
N HIS A 368 15.16 -16.74 -2.72
CA HIS A 368 15.88 -18.02 -2.70
C HIS A 368 16.49 -18.28 -1.32
N MET A 369 17.28 -17.31 -0.82
CA MET A 369 17.96 -17.42 0.47
C MET A 369 16.97 -17.69 1.61
N MET A 370 15.79 -17.08 1.59
CA MET A 370 14.75 -17.29 2.60
C MET A 370 14.05 -18.64 2.47
N LYS A 371 13.84 -19.13 1.24
CA LYS A 371 13.15 -20.41 1.00
C LYS A 371 13.99 -21.59 1.46
N TYR A 372 15.28 -21.58 1.13
CA TYR A 372 16.21 -22.67 1.47
C TYR A 372 16.82 -22.51 2.87
N GLY A 373 16.55 -21.40 3.56
CA GLY A 373 17.05 -21.15 4.91
C GLY A 373 18.54 -20.84 4.97
N GLU A 374 19.10 -20.25 3.90
CA GLU A 374 20.47 -19.73 3.89
C GLU A 374 20.62 -18.49 4.78
N ALA A 375 19.53 -17.73 4.95
CA ALA A 375 19.43 -16.60 5.85
C ALA A 375 18.29 -16.80 6.86
N ASP A 376 18.50 -16.36 8.09
CA ASP A 376 17.56 -16.48 9.20
C ASP A 376 16.52 -15.35 9.23
N VAL A 377 16.91 -14.16 8.72
CA VAL A 377 16.07 -12.95 8.71
C VAL A 377 16.40 -12.05 7.51
N SER A 378 15.39 -11.42 6.93
CA SER A 378 15.59 -10.41 5.88
C SER A 378 15.77 -9.03 6.50
N ILE A 379 16.85 -8.34 6.12
CA ILE A 379 17.01 -6.90 6.36
C ILE A 379 16.15 -6.15 5.34
N SER A 380 16.24 -6.53 4.06
CA SER A 380 15.44 -5.91 3.01
C SER A 380 13.94 -6.19 3.17
N ALA A 381 13.12 -5.21 2.82
CA ALA A 381 11.67 -5.35 2.80
C ALA A 381 11.17 -5.69 1.39
N LEU A 382 10.07 -6.44 1.29
CA LEU A 382 9.46 -6.77 0.00
C LEU A 382 7.96 -6.48 -0.02
N LYS A 383 7.44 -6.12 -1.21
CA LYS A 383 5.99 -6.08 -1.44
C LYS A 383 5.38 -7.47 -1.22
N LEU A 384 4.20 -7.49 -0.61
CA LEU A 384 3.45 -8.72 -0.42
C LEU A 384 3.03 -9.30 -1.79
N ASN A 385 3.32 -10.58 -2.01
CA ASN A 385 2.91 -11.31 -3.20
C ASN A 385 2.52 -12.72 -2.78
N HIS A 386 1.42 -13.26 -3.33
CA HIS A 386 0.94 -14.60 -3.01
C HIS A 386 2.02 -15.66 -3.12
N ARG A 387 2.78 -15.69 -4.22
CA ARG A 387 3.84 -16.68 -4.42
C ARG A 387 4.99 -16.56 -3.43
N ARG A 388 5.29 -15.34 -2.97
CA ARG A 388 6.33 -15.11 -1.95
C ARG A 388 5.82 -15.52 -0.56
N MET A 389 4.54 -15.34 -0.28
CA MET A 389 3.93 -15.84 0.97
C MET A 389 3.97 -17.36 1.07
N ASP A 390 3.98 -18.07 -0.06
CA ASP A 390 4.14 -19.53 -0.07
C ASP A 390 5.59 -19.97 0.21
N MET A 391 6.58 -19.08 0.09
CA MET A 391 8.01 -19.42 0.28
C MET A 391 8.60 -18.83 1.56
N SER A 392 8.02 -17.76 2.08
CA SER A 392 8.52 -17.02 3.24
C SER A 392 7.39 -16.43 4.06
N ASP A 393 7.64 -16.20 5.35
CA ASP A 393 6.70 -15.60 6.28
C ASP A 393 6.98 -14.10 6.46
N PHE A 394 5.98 -13.27 6.20
CA PHE A 394 6.10 -11.81 6.33
C PHE A 394 5.74 -11.33 7.73
N CYS A 395 6.49 -10.36 8.24
CA CYS A 395 6.15 -9.62 9.44
C CYS A 395 5.13 -8.53 9.07
N PRO A 396 3.93 -8.49 9.68
CA PRO A 396 2.87 -7.54 9.33
C PRO A 396 3.12 -6.14 9.92
N VAL A 397 4.27 -5.56 9.58
CA VAL A 397 4.66 -4.16 9.84
C VAL A 397 5.37 -3.64 8.60
N ALA A 398 4.80 -2.60 7.97
CA ALA A 398 5.44 -2.01 6.80
C ALA A 398 6.63 -1.15 7.27
N THR A 399 7.83 -1.52 6.84
CA THR A 399 9.04 -0.73 7.14
C THR A 399 9.32 0.27 6.03
N TRP A 400 8.97 -0.05 4.77
CA TRP A 400 9.22 0.81 3.63
C TRP A 400 7.96 1.05 2.80
N GLU A 401 7.74 2.28 2.38
CA GLU A 401 6.71 2.64 1.41
C GLU A 401 7.38 3.02 0.09
N LEU A 402 7.20 2.17 -0.91
CA LEU A 402 7.73 2.31 -2.24
C LEU A 402 6.82 3.24 -3.06
N ARG A 403 7.29 4.47 -3.28
CA ARG A 403 6.60 5.50 -4.07
C ARG A 403 7.37 5.77 -5.37
N ILE A 404 6.91 5.14 -6.44
CA ILE A 404 7.48 5.29 -7.78
C ILE A 404 6.60 6.24 -8.59
N CYS A 405 7.21 7.29 -9.13
CA CYS A 405 6.52 8.36 -9.85
C CYS A 405 7.07 8.47 -11.28
N ALA A 406 6.19 8.79 -12.21
CA ALA A 406 6.56 9.35 -13.51
C ALA A 406 6.75 10.86 -13.35
N MET A 407 7.98 11.33 -13.47
CA MET A 407 8.37 12.72 -13.33
C MET A 407 8.65 13.32 -14.70
N PHE A 408 8.11 14.50 -14.98
CA PHE A 408 8.34 15.21 -16.25
C PHE A 408 8.10 16.71 -16.07
N ARG A 409 8.70 17.51 -16.96
CA ARG A 409 8.37 18.94 -17.05
C ARG A 409 7.13 19.11 -17.90
N HIS A 410 6.15 19.85 -17.39
CA HIS A 410 4.92 20.06 -18.12
C HIS A 410 5.19 20.82 -19.43
N PRO A 411 4.77 20.33 -20.60
CA PRO A 411 4.94 21.07 -21.84
C PRO A 411 4.16 22.39 -21.73
N GLN A 412 4.84 23.50 -21.97
CA GLN A 412 4.24 24.81 -22.01
C GLN A 412 3.38 24.88 -23.28
N ILE A 413 2.08 24.65 -23.16
CA ILE A 413 1.14 24.86 -24.26
C ILE A 413 0.91 26.38 -24.35
N THR A 414 1.88 27.08 -24.91
CA THR A 414 1.66 28.43 -25.38
C THR A 414 1.01 28.28 -26.74
N ASP A 415 -0.32 28.39 -26.80
CA ASP A 415 -1.01 28.62 -28.08
C ASP A 415 -0.59 30.02 -28.56
N SER A 416 0.61 30.14 -29.14
CA SER A 416 1.26 31.43 -29.45
C SER A 416 0.43 32.27 -30.44
N TYR A 417 -0.46 31.64 -31.22
CA TYR A 417 -1.33 32.33 -32.17
C TYR A 417 -2.78 32.32 -31.68
N GLY A 418 -3.21 33.42 -31.06
CA GLY A 418 -4.63 33.62 -30.72
C GLY A 418 -4.95 33.84 -29.24
N VAL A 419 -3.95 33.96 -28.35
CA VAL A 419 -4.20 34.34 -26.94
C VAL A 419 -5.03 35.63 -26.85
N LEU A 420 -4.79 36.57 -27.76
CA LEU A 420 -5.51 37.86 -27.83
C LEU A 420 -6.96 37.74 -28.33
N LEU A 421 -7.35 36.63 -28.99
CA LEU A 421 -8.72 36.41 -29.49
C LEU A 421 -9.54 35.49 -28.57
N LYS A 422 -8.87 34.75 -27.67
CA LYS A 422 -9.49 33.91 -26.63
C LYS A 422 -10.31 34.61 -25.54
N PRO A 423 -10.17 35.92 -25.22
CA PRO A 423 -10.88 36.51 -24.08
C PRO A 423 -12.40 36.40 -24.14
N PHE A 424 -12.97 36.44 -25.36
CA PHE A 424 -14.39 36.25 -25.57
C PHE A 424 -14.65 35.00 -26.41
N GLN A 425 -15.72 34.28 -26.06
CA GLN A 425 -16.20 33.19 -26.90
C GLN A 425 -16.64 33.75 -28.26
N PRO A 426 -16.50 32.98 -29.37
CA PRO A 426 -16.91 33.44 -30.70
C PRO A 426 -18.35 33.97 -30.77
N LYS A 427 -19.26 33.38 -29.98
CA LYS A 427 -20.66 33.84 -29.87
C LYS A 427 -20.78 35.25 -29.29
N LEU A 428 -19.93 35.59 -28.32
CA LEU A 428 -19.93 36.91 -27.70
C LEU A 428 -19.31 37.94 -28.65
N TRP A 429 -18.24 37.59 -29.37
CA TRP A 429 -17.70 38.44 -30.45
C TRP A 429 -18.75 38.80 -31.49
N LEU A 430 -19.53 37.81 -31.96
CA LEU A 430 -20.64 38.02 -32.88
C LEU A 430 -21.74 38.91 -32.27
N GLY A 431 -22.09 38.68 -31.01
CA GLY A 431 -23.07 39.50 -30.28
C GLY A 431 -22.64 40.97 -30.17
N CYS A 432 -21.39 41.24 -29.79
CA CYS A 432 -20.82 42.59 -29.75
C CYS A 432 -20.86 43.24 -31.14
N GLY A 433 -20.42 42.53 -32.19
CA GLY A 433 -20.48 43.03 -33.56
C GLY A 433 -21.89 43.40 -34.00
N LEU A 434 -22.88 42.58 -33.68
CA LEU A 434 -24.29 42.87 -33.99
C LEU A 434 -24.78 44.12 -33.26
N ILE A 435 -24.45 44.29 -31.98
CA ILE A 435 -24.84 45.48 -31.22
C ILE A 435 -24.18 46.74 -31.80
N TRP A 436 -22.93 46.67 -32.24
CA TRP A 436 -22.27 47.81 -32.88
C TRP A 436 -22.91 48.21 -34.20
N VAL A 437 -23.32 47.24 -35.01
CA VAL A 437 -24.08 47.50 -36.25
C VAL A 437 -25.43 48.14 -35.93
N LEU A 438 -26.12 47.68 -34.88
CA LEU A 438 -27.38 48.28 -34.43
C LEU A 438 -27.18 49.72 -33.93
N MET A 439 -26.12 50.01 -33.17
CA MET A 439 -25.80 51.36 -32.72
C MET A 439 -25.42 52.27 -33.88
N MET A 440 -24.67 51.76 -34.87
CA MET A 440 -24.35 52.50 -36.10
C MET A 440 -25.62 52.88 -36.88
N ALA A 441 -26.54 51.92 -37.05
CA ALA A 441 -27.82 52.18 -37.70
C ALA A 441 -28.68 53.18 -36.91
N ALA A 442 -28.70 53.10 -35.58
CA ALA A 442 -29.42 54.03 -34.73
C ALA A 442 -28.85 55.45 -34.81
N LEU A 443 -27.52 55.62 -34.76
CA LEU A 443 -26.86 56.92 -34.93
C LEU A 443 -27.12 57.50 -36.32
N ARG A 444 -27.08 56.67 -37.37
CA ARG A 444 -27.39 57.09 -38.74
C ARG A 444 -28.83 57.54 -38.89
N PHE A 445 -29.76 56.83 -38.26
CA PHE A 445 -31.19 57.17 -38.25
C PHE A 445 -31.42 58.48 -37.51
N ILE A 446 -30.87 58.66 -36.31
CA ILE A 446 -31.01 59.88 -35.53
C ILE A 446 -30.44 61.08 -36.30
N SER A 447 -29.25 60.95 -36.88
CA SER A 447 -28.64 62.02 -37.67
C SER A 447 -29.44 62.36 -38.94
N PHE A 448 -30.10 61.37 -39.55
CA PHE A 448 -31.02 61.62 -40.66
C PHE A 448 -32.17 62.53 -40.25
N PHE A 449 -32.84 62.21 -39.14
CA PHE A 449 -33.96 63.02 -38.64
C PHE A 449 -33.50 64.38 -38.15
N GLU A 450 -32.37 64.46 -37.45
CA GLU A 450 -31.79 65.72 -37.00
C GLU A 450 -31.51 66.65 -38.19
N SER A 451 -30.93 66.13 -39.28
CA SER A 451 -30.70 66.89 -40.51
C SER A 451 -32.00 67.34 -41.19
N GLN A 452 -33.03 66.49 -41.24
CA GLN A 452 -34.33 66.86 -41.85
C GLN A 452 -35.07 67.94 -41.03
N TYR A 453 -35.06 67.85 -39.70
CA TYR A 453 -35.70 68.85 -38.83
C TYR A 453 -34.94 70.18 -38.82
N HIS A 454 -33.60 70.16 -38.87
CA HIS A 454 -32.80 71.39 -38.89
C HIS A 454 -32.96 72.19 -40.20
N VAL A 455 -33.30 71.53 -41.31
CA VAL A 455 -33.64 72.19 -42.59
C VAL A 455 -35.03 72.84 -42.53
N GLN A 456 -35.93 72.35 -41.69
CA GLN A 456 -37.31 72.83 -41.58
C GLN A 456 -37.45 74.06 -40.65
N ASP A 457 -36.66 74.13 -39.57
CA ASP A 457 -36.74 75.21 -38.56
C ASP A 457 -35.98 76.50 -38.93
N SER A 458 -35.20 76.53 -40.03
CA SER A 458 -34.47 77.74 -40.45
C SER A 458 -34.38 77.89 -41.98
N PRO A 459 -35.43 78.40 -42.64
CA PRO A 459 -35.43 78.61 -44.08
C PRO A 459 -34.59 79.81 -44.55
N HIS A 460 -34.10 80.66 -43.63
CA HIS A 460 -33.58 82.00 -43.94
C HIS A 460 -32.06 82.22 -43.81
N ASP A 461 -31.29 81.24 -43.32
CA ASP A 461 -29.82 81.35 -43.16
C ASP A 461 -29.05 80.53 -44.22
N SER A 462 -29.46 80.64 -45.49
CA SER A 462 -28.94 79.82 -46.58
C SER A 462 -27.66 80.34 -47.25
N ILE A 463 -26.98 81.35 -46.69
CA ILE A 463 -25.87 82.00 -47.41
C ILE A 463 -24.46 81.67 -46.88
N ASN A 464 -24.23 81.20 -45.64
CA ASN A 464 -22.83 80.96 -45.18
C ASN A 464 -22.60 79.86 -44.13
N THR A 465 -23.48 78.88 -43.97
CA THR A 465 -23.18 77.69 -43.16
C THR A 465 -22.93 76.51 -44.08
N GLU A 466 -21.67 76.03 -44.10
CA GLU A 466 -21.36 74.69 -44.60
C GLU A 466 -22.37 73.72 -43.98
N THR A 467 -23.14 73.09 -44.85
CA THR A 467 -24.26 72.22 -44.51
C THR A 467 -23.87 71.22 -43.42
N GLU A 468 -24.43 71.34 -42.21
CA GLU A 468 -24.50 70.24 -41.24
C GLU A 468 -25.44 69.16 -41.81
N GLY A 469 -24.97 68.45 -42.85
CA GLY A 469 -25.68 67.34 -43.47
C GLY A 469 -25.75 66.13 -42.55
N ALA A 470 -26.74 65.26 -42.77
CA ALA A 470 -26.84 63.98 -42.06
C ALA A 470 -25.51 63.20 -42.17
N TRP A 471 -25.07 62.63 -41.04
CA TRP A 471 -23.85 61.83 -40.96
C TRP A 471 -23.88 60.69 -41.97
N THR A 472 -22.77 60.53 -42.67
CA THR A 472 -22.61 59.43 -43.62
C THR A 472 -22.39 58.10 -42.88
N TRP A 473 -22.47 56.99 -43.60
CA TRP A 473 -22.14 55.68 -43.04
C TRP A 473 -20.66 55.57 -42.65
N SER A 474 -19.76 56.28 -43.36
CA SER A 474 -18.36 56.38 -42.99
C SER A 474 -18.17 57.17 -41.70
N ASP A 475 -18.90 58.26 -41.50
CA ASP A 475 -18.79 59.07 -40.28
C ASP A 475 -19.25 58.31 -39.04
N THR A 476 -20.39 57.61 -39.15
CA THR A 476 -20.88 56.75 -38.05
C THR A 476 -19.93 55.58 -37.79
N LEU A 477 -19.29 55.02 -38.81
CA LEU A 477 -18.25 54.00 -38.64
C LEU A 477 -17.02 54.55 -37.90
N VAL A 478 -16.55 55.76 -38.24
CA VAL A 478 -15.43 56.41 -37.53
C VAL A 478 -15.79 56.69 -36.07
N ILE A 479 -17.03 57.10 -35.79
CA ILE A 479 -17.52 57.29 -34.42
C ILE A 479 -17.49 55.98 -33.63
N ILE A 480 -18.01 54.88 -34.18
CA ILE A 480 -18.00 53.57 -33.52
C ILE A 480 -16.56 53.07 -33.30
N MET A 481 -15.69 53.23 -34.30
CA MET A 481 -14.26 52.86 -34.18
C MET A 481 -13.53 53.72 -33.16
N GLY A 482 -13.86 55.01 -33.06
CA GLY A 482 -13.38 55.93 -32.03
C GLY A 482 -13.80 55.48 -30.64
N ALA A 483 -15.09 55.22 -30.43
CA ALA A 483 -15.61 54.72 -29.16
C ALA A 483 -14.95 53.40 -28.73
N LEU A 484 -14.80 52.44 -29.66
CA LEU A 484 -14.09 51.18 -29.42
C LEU A 484 -12.63 51.37 -29.02
N SER A 485 -11.95 52.33 -29.66
CA SER A 485 -10.55 52.69 -29.40
C SER A 485 -10.40 53.61 -28.19
N GLN A 486 -11.49 53.93 -27.48
CA GLN A 486 -11.53 54.89 -26.38
C GLN A 486 -11.06 56.30 -26.77
N GLN A 487 -11.25 56.66 -28.04
CA GLN A 487 -10.98 57.98 -28.59
C GLN A 487 -12.30 58.76 -28.68
N GLY A 488 -12.25 60.07 -28.43
CA GLY A 488 -13.42 60.93 -28.58
C GLY A 488 -13.80 61.15 -30.04
N SER A 489 -15.06 61.55 -30.30
CA SER A 489 -15.51 62.02 -31.61
C SER A 489 -15.56 63.55 -31.65
N THR A 490 -15.30 64.14 -32.81
CA THR A 490 -15.52 65.58 -33.07
C THR A 490 -16.96 65.89 -33.46
N MET A 491 -17.78 64.86 -33.68
CA MET A 491 -19.19 64.97 -34.04
C MET A 491 -20.07 64.86 -32.81
N ASP A 492 -20.98 65.83 -32.64
CA ASP A 492 -21.90 65.93 -31.52
C ASP A 492 -23.37 65.96 -32.00
N SER A 493 -24.25 65.30 -31.26
CA SER A 493 -25.71 65.38 -31.44
C SER A 493 -26.28 66.51 -30.58
N LYS A 494 -27.11 67.39 -31.17
CA LYS A 494 -27.87 68.41 -30.43
C LYS A 494 -29.05 67.77 -29.70
N TRP A 495 -29.60 66.69 -30.26
CA TRP A 495 -30.75 65.97 -29.69
C TRP A 495 -30.36 65.10 -28.48
N ILE A 496 -31.20 65.12 -27.44
CA ILE A 496 -31.01 64.29 -26.23
C ILE A 496 -30.98 62.79 -26.57
N THR A 497 -31.81 62.36 -27.53
CA THR A 497 -31.89 60.96 -27.98
C THR A 497 -30.56 60.50 -28.58
N GLY A 498 -29.91 61.32 -29.40
CA GLY A 498 -28.59 61.00 -29.93
C GLY A 498 -27.55 60.92 -28.83
N ARG A 499 -27.53 61.87 -27.89
CA ARG A 499 -26.62 61.85 -26.74
C ARG A 499 -26.76 60.58 -25.89
N ILE A 500 -27.98 60.07 -25.70
CA ILE A 500 -28.21 58.80 -24.99
C ILE A 500 -27.59 57.62 -25.75
N VAL A 501 -27.74 57.57 -27.08
CA VAL A 501 -27.15 56.52 -27.92
C VAL A 501 -25.63 56.60 -27.93
N PHE A 502 -25.05 57.81 -28.00
CA PHE A 502 -23.60 58.03 -27.84
C PHE A 502 -23.09 57.54 -26.49
N LEU A 503 -23.77 57.93 -25.41
CA LEU A 503 -23.39 57.52 -24.05
C LEU A 503 -23.44 56.00 -23.91
N ASN A 504 -24.50 55.36 -24.40
CA ASN A 504 -24.64 53.90 -24.38
C ASN A 504 -23.53 53.21 -25.19
N THR A 505 -23.24 53.73 -26.39
CA THR A 505 -22.13 53.27 -27.25
C THR A 505 -20.80 53.32 -26.50
N HIS A 506 -20.49 54.42 -25.82
CA HIS A 506 -19.25 54.57 -25.06
C HIS A 506 -19.20 53.70 -23.80
N ILE A 507 -20.31 53.54 -23.07
CA ILE A 507 -20.40 52.63 -21.92
C ILE A 507 -20.16 51.19 -22.36
N LEU A 508 -20.78 50.75 -23.46
CA LEU A 508 -20.60 49.40 -23.99
C LEU A 508 -19.15 49.15 -24.40
N ALA A 509 -18.50 50.14 -25.04
CA ALA A 509 -17.11 50.05 -25.45
C ALA A 509 -16.17 50.01 -24.25
N LEU A 510 -16.45 50.80 -23.21
CA LEU A 510 -15.71 50.78 -21.95
C LEU A 510 -15.83 49.42 -21.27
N MET A 511 -17.05 48.88 -21.12
CA MET A 511 -17.26 47.56 -20.53
C MET A 511 -16.49 46.48 -21.28
N MET A 512 -16.59 46.45 -22.60
CA MET A 512 -15.88 45.48 -23.44
C MET A 512 -14.35 45.55 -23.23
N ASN A 513 -13.79 46.76 -23.23
CA ASN A 513 -12.36 46.96 -23.01
C ASN A 513 -11.89 46.57 -21.60
N VAL A 514 -12.66 46.89 -20.56
CA VAL A 514 -12.33 46.52 -19.16
C VAL A 514 -12.31 45.00 -18.99
N TYR A 515 -13.33 44.29 -19.49
CA TYR A 515 -13.37 42.83 -19.40
C TYR A 515 -12.28 42.16 -20.24
N TYR A 516 -12.03 42.67 -21.45
CA TYR A 516 -10.97 42.18 -22.32
C TYR A 516 -9.60 42.31 -21.63
N SER A 517 -9.29 43.50 -21.11
CA SER A 517 -8.02 43.78 -20.45
C SER A 517 -7.82 42.94 -19.18
N ALA A 518 -8.87 42.80 -18.36
CA ALA A 518 -8.82 41.97 -17.15
C ALA A 518 -8.51 40.50 -17.46
N PHE A 519 -9.14 39.95 -18.50
CA PHE A 519 -8.87 38.57 -18.92
C PHE A 519 -7.46 38.40 -19.48
N VAL A 520 -7.00 39.30 -20.37
CA VAL A 520 -5.67 39.20 -20.99
C VAL A 520 -4.58 39.23 -19.91
N VAL A 521 -4.67 40.17 -18.97
CA VAL A 521 -3.72 40.26 -17.84
C VAL A 521 -3.76 39.00 -16.98
N SER A 522 -4.96 38.53 -16.61
CA SER A 522 -5.11 37.32 -15.81
C SER A 522 -4.58 36.07 -16.52
N SER A 523 -4.87 35.89 -17.79
CA SER A 523 -4.46 34.73 -18.61
C SER A 523 -2.95 34.69 -18.82
N LEU A 524 -2.31 35.84 -19.04
CA LEU A 524 -0.86 35.93 -19.25
C LEU A 524 -0.06 35.75 -17.96
N LEU A 525 -0.59 36.23 -16.83
CA LEU A 525 0.07 36.12 -15.51
C LEU A 525 -0.25 34.81 -14.78
N SER A 526 -1.34 34.13 -15.14
CA SER A 526 -1.71 32.86 -14.51
C SER A 526 -0.77 31.73 -14.92
N ALA A 527 -0.60 30.77 -13.99
CA ALA A 527 0.11 29.55 -14.29
C ALA A 527 -0.59 28.79 -15.45
N PRO A 528 0.17 28.20 -16.38
CA PRO A 528 -0.38 27.49 -17.51
C PRO A 528 -1.17 26.27 -17.02
N THR A 529 -2.25 25.94 -17.71
CA THR A 529 -3.09 24.81 -17.32
C THR A 529 -2.35 23.49 -17.54
N GLN A 530 -2.28 22.67 -16.48
CA GLN A 530 -1.70 21.33 -16.58
C GLN A 530 -2.66 20.39 -17.35
N SER A 531 -2.30 20.11 -18.60
CA SER A 531 -3.01 19.22 -19.54
C SER A 531 -2.90 17.72 -19.22
N ILE A 532 -1.76 17.28 -18.69
CA ILE A 532 -1.44 15.89 -18.35
C ILE A 532 -1.58 15.70 -16.84
N ARG A 533 -2.61 14.96 -16.39
CA ARG A 533 -2.86 14.73 -14.95
C ARG A 533 -2.83 13.26 -14.56
N ASN A 534 -3.26 12.40 -15.47
CA ASN A 534 -3.40 10.97 -15.23
C ASN A 534 -2.51 10.15 -16.17
N THR A 535 -2.34 8.87 -15.84
CA THR A 535 -1.61 7.93 -16.68
C THR A 535 -2.22 7.79 -18.09
N ARG A 536 -3.54 8.00 -18.26
CA ARG A 536 -4.17 8.03 -19.59
C ARG A 536 -3.68 9.19 -20.45
N ASP A 537 -3.72 10.40 -19.90
CA ASP A 537 -3.21 11.61 -20.57
C ASP A 537 -1.73 11.45 -20.91
N LEU A 538 -0.97 10.76 -20.05
CA LEU A 538 0.44 10.45 -20.27
C LEU A 538 0.65 9.53 -21.47
N ILE A 539 -0.16 8.48 -21.62
CA ILE A 539 -0.13 7.54 -22.76
C ILE A 539 -0.45 8.26 -24.08
N ASP A 540 -1.41 9.20 -24.05
CA ASP A 540 -1.86 9.94 -25.23
C ASP A 540 -0.98 11.15 -25.55
N SER A 541 -0.16 11.62 -24.60
CA SER A 541 0.79 12.70 -24.81
C SER A 541 1.90 12.35 -25.81
N SER A 542 2.51 13.38 -26.39
CA SER A 542 3.71 13.27 -27.24
C SER A 542 5.01 13.03 -26.45
N LEU A 543 4.98 13.03 -25.11
CA LEU A 543 6.17 12.85 -24.29
C LEU A 543 6.75 11.44 -24.44
N ALA A 544 8.07 11.33 -24.60
CA ALA A 544 8.76 10.05 -24.53
C ALA A 544 8.78 9.54 -23.09
N PHE A 545 8.75 8.22 -22.88
CA PHE A 545 8.69 7.62 -21.55
C PHE A 545 9.86 6.64 -21.36
N GLY A 546 10.52 6.72 -20.21
CA GLY A 546 11.50 5.72 -19.80
C GLY A 546 11.50 5.53 -18.29
N ALA A 547 11.88 4.34 -17.86
CA ALA A 547 12.05 3.99 -16.46
C ALA A 547 13.53 3.89 -16.09
N GLU A 548 13.83 4.03 -14.81
CA GLU A 548 15.18 3.74 -14.30
C GLU A 548 15.51 2.26 -14.50
N ASP A 549 16.73 1.97 -14.94
CA ASP A 549 17.22 0.60 -15.12
C ASP A 549 17.56 -0.04 -13.77
N ILE A 550 16.51 -0.44 -13.05
CA ILE A 550 16.62 -1.21 -11.80
C ILE A 550 15.96 -2.57 -12.02
N ASN A 551 16.55 -3.61 -11.41
CA ASN A 551 16.11 -5.00 -11.44
C ASN A 551 14.60 -5.19 -11.23
N TYR A 552 13.93 -4.30 -10.48
CA TYR A 552 12.50 -4.39 -10.24
C TYR A 552 11.59 -3.75 -11.28
N ASN A 553 12.04 -2.76 -12.04
CA ASN A 553 11.18 -2.01 -12.96
C ASN A 553 10.74 -2.86 -14.16
N ARG A 554 11.63 -3.70 -14.68
CA ARG A 554 11.35 -4.59 -15.81
C ARG A 554 10.10 -5.47 -15.59
N PRO A 555 10.06 -6.30 -14.53
CA PRO A 555 8.88 -7.12 -14.26
C PRO A 555 7.66 -6.31 -13.82
N PHE A 556 7.82 -5.09 -13.29
CA PHE A 556 6.65 -4.24 -12.96
C PHE A 556 5.86 -3.83 -14.20
N PHE A 557 6.53 -3.56 -15.32
CA PHE A 557 5.86 -3.23 -16.58
C PHE A 557 5.47 -4.48 -17.36
N GLU A 558 6.38 -5.44 -17.52
CA GLU A 558 6.16 -6.63 -18.35
C GLU A 558 5.09 -7.56 -17.78
N MET A 559 5.07 -7.77 -16.46
CA MET A 559 4.14 -8.69 -15.78
C MET A 559 2.96 -7.95 -15.13
N SER A 560 2.72 -6.69 -15.49
CA SER A 560 1.60 -5.92 -14.93
C SER A 560 0.26 -6.52 -15.33
N ALA A 561 -0.65 -6.71 -14.36
CA ALA A 561 -2.03 -7.10 -14.62
C ALA A 561 -2.92 -5.93 -15.07
N ASN A 562 -2.45 -4.69 -14.92
CA ASN A 562 -3.23 -3.50 -15.28
C ASN A 562 -3.16 -3.26 -16.80
N PRO A 563 -4.29 -3.27 -17.53
CA PRO A 563 -4.31 -3.08 -18.98
C PRO A 563 -3.73 -1.74 -19.41
N LEU A 564 -3.90 -0.69 -18.58
CA LEU A 564 -3.42 0.65 -18.90
C LEU A 564 -1.89 0.76 -18.80
N VAL A 565 -1.28 0.04 -17.85
CA VAL A 565 0.19 -0.04 -17.74
C VAL A 565 0.77 -0.87 -18.88
N GLN A 566 0.08 -1.94 -19.28
CA GLN A 566 0.47 -2.74 -20.45
C GLN A 566 0.38 -1.93 -21.75
N GLU A 567 -0.65 -1.10 -21.91
CA GLU A 567 -0.75 -0.17 -23.03
C GLU A 567 0.40 0.85 -23.04
N LEU A 568 0.72 1.43 -21.88
CA LEU A 568 1.87 2.34 -21.72
C LEU A 568 3.19 1.65 -22.12
N TYR A 569 3.42 0.43 -21.62
CA TYR A 569 4.61 -0.34 -21.92
C TYR A 569 4.73 -0.61 -23.42
N ARG A 570 3.67 -1.12 -24.07
CA ARG A 570 3.68 -1.44 -25.50
C ARG A 570 3.81 -0.21 -26.40
N LYS A 571 3.19 0.92 -26.02
CA LYS A 571 3.16 2.14 -26.84
C LYS A 571 4.45 2.96 -26.70
N LYS A 572 5.09 2.99 -25.53
CA LYS A 572 6.20 3.92 -25.26
C LYS A 572 7.52 3.29 -24.80
N MET A 573 7.53 2.05 -24.28
CA MET A 573 8.74 1.42 -23.74
C MET A 573 9.24 0.21 -24.53
N ALA A 574 8.32 -0.55 -25.14
CA ALA A 574 8.66 -1.77 -25.86
C ALA A 574 9.54 -1.48 -27.09
N PRO A 575 10.38 -2.45 -27.52
CA PRO A 575 11.20 -2.31 -28.73
C PRO A 575 10.34 -1.89 -29.93
N PRO A 576 10.74 -0.88 -30.73
CA PRO A 576 12.11 -0.37 -30.93
C PRO A 576 12.58 0.74 -29.97
N HIS A 577 11.78 1.14 -28.98
CA HIS A 577 12.14 2.21 -28.06
C HIS A 577 13.11 1.72 -26.96
N THR A 578 14.04 2.58 -26.53
CA THR A 578 14.86 2.35 -25.32
C THR A 578 14.02 2.71 -24.09
N GLY A 579 13.41 1.72 -23.44
CA GLY A 579 12.51 1.94 -22.30
C GLY A 579 13.19 2.13 -20.93
N TYR A 580 14.49 1.82 -20.81
CA TYR A 580 15.23 1.84 -19.55
C TYR A 580 16.50 2.70 -19.64
N TYR A 581 16.75 3.52 -18.62
CA TYR A 581 17.85 4.49 -18.58
C TYR A 581 18.52 4.50 -17.21
N SER A 582 19.81 4.89 -17.15
CA SER A 582 20.45 5.23 -15.88
C SER A 582 19.80 6.48 -15.26
N ARG A 583 19.89 6.60 -13.93
CA ARG A 583 19.33 7.75 -13.17
C ARG A 583 19.80 9.09 -13.70
N GLU A 584 21.10 9.26 -13.85
CA GLU A 584 21.71 10.49 -14.36
C GLU A 584 21.23 10.84 -15.77
N THR A 585 21.18 9.84 -16.67
CA THR A 585 20.69 10.05 -18.04
C THR A 585 19.20 10.40 -18.06
N GLY A 586 18.40 9.74 -17.23
CA GLY A 586 16.97 9.99 -17.10
C GLY A 586 16.66 11.40 -16.62
N LEU A 587 17.33 11.85 -15.55
CA LEU A 587 17.15 13.21 -15.01
C LEU A 587 17.62 14.30 -15.99
N ARG A 588 18.76 14.10 -16.65
CA ARG A 588 19.23 15.02 -17.70
C ARG A 588 18.22 15.13 -18.84
N LYS A 589 17.64 14.01 -19.28
CA LYS A 589 16.60 14.01 -20.33
C LYS A 589 15.33 14.75 -19.90
N VAL A 590 14.90 14.64 -18.64
CA VAL A 590 13.76 15.42 -18.13
C VAL A 590 14.01 16.93 -18.20
N LEU A 591 15.26 17.37 -18.07
CA LEU A 591 15.62 18.79 -18.18
C LEU A 591 15.65 19.28 -19.63
N THR A 592 16.22 18.49 -20.54
CA THR A 592 16.54 18.93 -21.92
C THR A 592 15.49 18.57 -22.95
N GLU A 593 14.74 17.49 -22.76
CA GLU A 593 13.85 16.89 -23.75
C GLU A 593 12.41 16.75 -23.20
N PRO A 594 11.38 16.65 -24.06
CA PRO A 594 10.02 16.30 -23.67
C PRO A 594 9.94 14.81 -23.24
N PHE A 595 10.49 14.52 -22.07
CA PHE A 595 10.72 13.17 -21.56
C PHE A 595 10.14 12.96 -20.16
N VAL A 596 9.66 11.75 -19.92
CA VAL A 596 9.09 11.30 -18.66
C VAL A 596 9.99 10.22 -18.09
N PHE A 597 10.48 10.47 -16.87
CA PHE A 597 11.34 9.54 -16.16
C PHE A 597 10.59 8.88 -15.00
N HIS A 598 10.52 7.54 -15.03
CA HIS A 598 9.85 6.74 -14.02
C HIS A 598 10.84 6.12 -13.04
N THR A 599 10.87 6.66 -11.82
CA THR A 599 11.83 6.32 -10.77
C THR A 599 11.20 6.48 -9.38
N GLU A 600 11.83 5.90 -8.35
CA GLU A 600 11.41 6.10 -6.98
C GLU A 600 11.74 7.53 -6.53
N ALA A 601 10.72 8.27 -6.08
CA ALA A 601 10.86 9.70 -5.86
C ALA A 601 11.94 10.06 -4.83
N ILE A 602 12.13 9.20 -3.83
CA ILE A 602 13.11 9.39 -2.76
C ILE A 602 14.56 9.34 -3.26
N ASN A 603 14.84 8.59 -4.33
CA ASN A 603 16.20 8.40 -4.84
C ASN A 603 16.66 9.59 -5.68
N VAL A 604 15.73 10.42 -6.17
CA VAL A 604 16.03 11.52 -7.10
C VAL A 604 15.77 12.90 -6.51
N TYR A 605 15.11 13.03 -5.37
CA TYR A 605 14.80 14.35 -4.81
C TYR A 605 16.04 15.17 -4.45
N ASN A 606 17.09 14.54 -3.91
CA ASN A 606 18.36 15.23 -3.67
C ASN A 606 19.01 15.67 -4.98
N ASP A 607 19.09 14.77 -5.98
CA ASP A 607 19.65 15.06 -7.29
C ASP A 607 18.89 16.22 -7.97
N ILE A 608 17.56 16.25 -7.85
CA ILE A 608 16.72 17.34 -8.37
C ILE A 608 16.98 18.65 -7.63
N GLU A 609 17.14 18.60 -6.30
CA GLU A 609 17.44 19.79 -5.51
C GLU A 609 18.75 20.47 -5.92
N GLU A 610 19.78 19.66 -6.21
CA GLU A 610 21.12 20.10 -6.60
C GLU A 610 21.23 20.50 -8.08
N THR A 611 20.58 19.76 -9.00
CA THR A 611 20.79 19.92 -10.45
C THR A 611 19.73 20.78 -11.14
N PHE A 612 18.49 20.87 -10.60
CA PHE A 612 17.41 21.58 -11.28
C PHE A 612 17.41 23.06 -10.90
N THR A 613 17.14 23.93 -11.88
CA THR A 613 16.84 25.34 -11.63
C THR A 613 15.50 25.48 -10.91
N ASP A 614 15.29 26.58 -10.17
CA ASP A 614 14.03 26.81 -9.45
C ASP A 614 12.81 26.81 -10.38
N GLN A 615 12.95 27.35 -11.59
CA GLN A 615 11.89 27.27 -12.61
C GLN A 615 11.62 25.82 -13.04
N ALA A 616 12.66 25.01 -13.26
CA ALA A 616 12.50 23.61 -13.63
C ALA A 616 11.85 22.79 -12.49
N LYS A 617 12.13 23.11 -11.23
CA LYS A 617 11.46 22.52 -10.05
C LYS A 617 9.96 22.85 -10.04
N CYS A 618 9.58 24.07 -10.41
CA CYS A 618 8.18 24.49 -10.49
C CYS A 618 7.43 23.90 -11.69
N ASP A 619 8.13 23.68 -12.80
CA ASP A 619 7.58 23.01 -14.00
C ASP A 619 7.41 21.49 -13.82
N LEU A 620 7.98 20.91 -12.75
CA LEU A 620 8.02 19.48 -12.53
C LEU A 620 6.67 18.93 -12.04
N THR A 621 6.08 18.05 -12.85
CA THR A 621 4.86 17.32 -12.53
C THR A 621 5.21 15.87 -12.19
N GLU A 622 4.52 15.32 -11.18
CA GLU A 622 4.68 13.93 -10.76
C GLU A 622 3.34 13.21 -10.89
N ILE A 623 3.31 12.08 -11.60
CA ILE A 623 2.13 11.22 -11.74
C ILE A 623 2.45 9.83 -11.19
N LEU A 624 1.54 9.27 -10.41
CA LEU A 624 1.64 7.88 -9.92
C LEU A 624 1.11 6.92 -10.99
N VAL A 625 2.03 6.21 -11.66
CA VAL A 625 1.68 5.13 -12.60
C VAL A 625 1.21 3.88 -11.84
N PHE A 626 1.86 3.60 -10.70
CA PHE A 626 1.51 2.53 -9.79
C PHE A 626 1.06 3.11 -8.44
N PRO A 627 0.09 2.47 -7.76
CA PRO A 627 -0.26 2.86 -6.40
C PRO A 627 0.91 2.60 -5.45
N ILE A 628 1.04 3.44 -4.43
CA ILE A 628 2.09 3.33 -3.40
C ILE A 628 2.05 1.93 -2.79
N GLN A 629 3.17 1.23 -2.84
CA GLN A 629 3.29 -0.13 -2.33
C GLN A 629 3.92 -0.13 -0.95
N LYS A 630 3.35 -0.91 -0.02
CA LYS A 630 3.97 -1.17 1.28
C LYS A 630 4.86 -2.41 1.19
N CYS A 631 6.07 -2.28 1.72
CA CYS A 631 7.05 -3.36 1.78
C CYS A 631 7.26 -3.78 3.23
N TYR A 632 7.38 -5.09 3.42
CA TYR A 632 7.39 -5.75 4.71
C TYR A 632 8.68 -6.57 4.87
N PRO A 633 9.33 -6.53 6.04
CA PRO A 633 10.40 -7.47 6.35
C PRO A 633 9.81 -8.87 6.50
N PHE A 634 10.65 -9.87 6.28
CA PHE A 634 10.21 -11.26 6.21
C PHE A 634 11.31 -12.21 6.67
N VAL A 635 10.89 -13.41 7.02
CA VAL A 635 11.73 -14.48 7.56
C VAL A 635 11.46 -15.77 6.78
N PRO A 636 12.34 -16.79 6.88
CA PRO A 636 12.07 -18.10 6.34
C PRO A 636 10.72 -18.64 6.80
N ARG A 637 10.08 -19.45 5.95
CA ARG A 637 8.79 -20.04 6.27
C ARG A 637 8.89 -20.84 7.57
N THR A 638 7.89 -20.72 8.44
CA THR A 638 7.85 -21.35 9.78
C THR A 638 8.97 -20.93 10.74
N SER A 639 9.68 -19.82 10.49
CA SER A 639 10.69 -19.30 11.41
C SER A 639 10.04 -18.83 12.74
N PRO A 640 10.62 -19.19 13.90
CA PRO A 640 10.13 -18.73 15.20
C PRO A 640 10.33 -17.22 15.43
N LEU A 641 11.17 -16.59 14.60
CA LEU A 641 11.52 -15.18 14.73
C LEU A 641 10.43 -14.24 14.19
N LYS A 642 9.46 -14.76 13.43
CA LYS A 642 8.40 -13.96 12.78
C LYS A 642 7.67 -13.05 13.77
N GLU A 643 7.06 -13.65 14.79
CA GLU A 643 6.26 -12.91 15.77
C GLU A 643 7.14 -12.06 16.69
N PHE A 644 8.37 -12.52 16.96
CA PHE A 644 9.36 -11.79 17.73
C PHE A 644 9.76 -10.46 17.06
N PHE A 645 10.20 -10.50 15.80
CA PHE A 645 10.50 -9.28 15.04
C PHE A 645 9.26 -8.42 14.78
N THR A 646 8.10 -9.05 14.55
CA THR A 646 6.83 -8.31 14.40
C THR A 646 6.54 -7.47 15.64
N TYR A 647 6.70 -8.03 16.83
CA TYR A 647 6.53 -7.30 18.08
C TYR A 647 7.53 -6.13 18.20
N GLY A 648 8.80 -6.35 17.88
CA GLY A 648 9.85 -5.32 17.94
C GLY A 648 9.61 -4.16 16.97
N TYR A 649 9.29 -4.47 15.71
CA TYR A 649 8.96 -3.46 14.72
C TYR A 649 7.71 -2.67 15.10
N ARG A 650 6.66 -3.33 15.64
CA ARG A 650 5.47 -2.61 16.15
C ARG A 650 5.81 -1.67 17.28
N LYS A 651 6.58 -2.12 18.27
CA LYS A 651 7.03 -1.29 19.39
C LYS A 651 7.85 -0.08 18.91
N ALA A 652 8.71 -0.25 17.91
CA ALA A 652 9.47 0.83 17.32
C ALA A 652 8.61 1.84 16.52
N VAL A 653 7.54 1.36 15.87
CA VAL A 653 6.56 2.23 15.19
C VAL A 653 5.72 3.01 16.21
N GLU A 654 5.17 2.32 17.22
CA GLU A 654 4.37 2.93 18.30
C GLU A 654 5.19 3.94 19.12
N GLY A 655 6.47 3.64 19.37
CA GLY A 655 7.40 4.54 20.04
C GLY A 655 7.88 5.72 19.17
N GLY A 656 7.46 5.82 17.90
CA GLY A 656 7.79 6.93 17.02
C GLY A 656 9.19 6.89 16.39
N LEU A 657 9.98 5.83 16.60
CA LEU A 657 11.33 5.69 16.03
C LEU A 657 11.30 5.64 14.51
N PHE A 658 10.36 4.88 13.92
CA PHE A 658 10.18 4.86 12.46
C PHE A 658 9.69 6.20 11.90
N ASN A 659 8.91 6.96 12.68
CA ASN A 659 8.48 8.30 12.25
C ASN A 659 9.66 9.29 12.24
N HIS A 660 10.51 9.24 13.27
CA HIS A 660 11.76 9.99 13.30
C HIS A 660 12.70 9.59 12.14
N MET A 661 12.88 8.28 11.93
CA MET A 661 13.68 7.76 10.83
C MET A 661 13.15 8.22 9.47
N ASN A 662 11.83 8.22 9.26
CA ASN A 662 11.21 8.74 8.05
C ASN A 662 11.52 10.22 7.80
N ARG A 663 11.44 11.08 8.84
CA ARG A 663 11.76 12.52 8.69
C ARG A 663 13.22 12.77 8.35
N HIS A 664 14.13 11.95 8.86
CA HIS A 664 15.56 12.11 8.61
C HIS A 664 16.04 11.42 7.32
N TRP A 665 15.44 10.28 6.97
CA TRP A 665 15.87 9.47 5.83
C TRP A 665 15.14 9.77 4.54
N ARG A 666 13.89 10.23 4.59
CA ARG A 666 13.13 10.54 3.39
C ARG A 666 13.31 12.02 3.03
N PRO A 667 14.09 12.36 1.98
CA PRO A 667 14.10 13.71 1.46
C PRO A 667 12.68 14.19 1.17
N ALA A 668 12.40 15.42 1.56
CA ALA A 668 11.16 16.08 1.19
C ALA A 668 11.18 16.37 -0.31
N LYS A 669 9.99 16.49 -0.90
CA LYS A 669 9.87 16.98 -2.26
C LYS A 669 10.50 18.39 -2.33
N PRO A 670 11.41 18.66 -3.30
CA PRO A 670 11.98 19.99 -3.48
C PRO A 670 10.88 21.05 -3.60
N ALA A 671 10.99 22.11 -2.80
CA ALA A 671 10.02 23.20 -2.83
C ALA A 671 10.20 24.03 -4.11
N CYS A 672 9.08 24.43 -4.72
CA CYS A 672 9.09 25.48 -5.73
C CYS A 672 9.29 26.82 -5.01
N SER A 673 10.53 27.31 -4.99
CA SER A 673 10.93 28.55 -4.30
C SER A 673 10.61 29.82 -5.08
N VAL A 674 10.10 29.70 -6.32
CA VAL A 674 9.66 30.84 -7.12
C VAL A 674 8.39 31.44 -6.49
N LYS A 675 8.59 32.34 -5.53
CA LYS A 675 7.56 33.24 -5.02
C LYS A 675 7.19 34.21 -6.13
N THR A 676 6.22 33.84 -6.98
CA THR A 676 5.46 34.76 -7.84
C THR A 676 6.31 35.90 -8.43
N GLU A 677 7.42 35.58 -9.09
CA GLU A 677 8.07 36.58 -9.92
C GLU A 677 7.24 36.72 -11.19
N PHE A 678 6.95 37.97 -11.55
CA PHE A 678 6.15 38.33 -12.72
C PHE A 678 6.60 37.53 -13.93
N ARG A 679 5.72 36.68 -14.46
CA ARG A 679 6.02 35.90 -15.65
C ARG A 679 6.24 36.86 -16.81
N SER A 680 7.47 36.90 -17.33
CA SER A 680 7.79 37.71 -18.51
C SER A 680 6.93 37.24 -19.67
N VAL A 681 6.18 38.16 -20.27
CA VAL A 681 5.34 37.88 -21.43
C VAL A 681 6.24 37.78 -22.65
N GLY A 682 6.30 36.59 -23.25
CA GLY A 682 7.08 36.34 -24.45
C GLY A 682 6.59 37.19 -25.62
N THR A 683 7.54 37.67 -26.44
CA THR A 683 7.22 38.47 -27.64
C THR A 683 6.36 37.70 -28.64
N ASP A 684 6.45 36.37 -28.65
CA ASP A 684 5.65 35.46 -29.47
C ASP A 684 4.13 35.68 -29.29
N THR A 685 3.69 36.01 -28.07
CA THR A 685 2.26 36.24 -27.79
C THR A 685 1.72 37.54 -28.39
N ILE A 686 2.56 38.56 -28.60
CA ILE A 686 2.17 39.90 -29.09
C ILE A 686 2.38 40.04 -30.60
N VAL A 687 3.20 39.18 -31.21
CA VAL A 687 3.52 39.19 -32.65
C VAL A 687 2.28 39.27 -33.54
N PHE A 688 1.19 38.58 -33.19
CA PHE A 688 -0.07 38.67 -33.94
C PHE A 688 -0.64 40.10 -34.02
N ALA A 689 -0.62 40.86 -32.92
CA ALA A 689 -1.11 42.25 -32.92
C ALA A 689 -0.23 43.16 -33.77
N VAL A 690 1.10 42.95 -33.75
CA VAL A 690 2.05 43.71 -34.58
C VAL A 690 1.82 43.44 -36.06
N TRP A 691 1.62 42.18 -36.45
CA TRP A 691 1.28 41.83 -37.84
C TRP A 691 -0.05 42.43 -38.28
N LEU A 692 -1.06 42.43 -37.41
CA LEU A 692 -2.36 43.04 -37.70
C LEU A 692 -2.23 44.55 -37.96
N LEU A 693 -1.43 45.25 -37.13
CA LEU A 693 -1.14 46.67 -37.31
C LEU A 693 -0.40 46.94 -38.63
N ALA A 694 0.66 46.17 -38.91
CA ALA A 694 1.43 46.30 -40.14
C ALA A 694 0.56 46.06 -41.39
N GLY A 695 -0.29 45.03 -41.35
CA GLY A 695 -1.26 44.76 -42.41
C GLY A 695 -2.25 45.91 -42.61
N GLY A 696 -2.78 46.47 -41.52
CA GLY A 696 -3.69 47.63 -41.57
C GLY A 696 -3.05 48.86 -42.21
N LEU A 697 -1.79 49.17 -41.86
CA LEU A 697 -1.04 50.28 -42.45
C LEU A 697 -0.81 50.09 -43.96
N LEU A 698 -0.45 48.87 -44.37
CA LEU A 698 -0.26 48.55 -45.80
C LEU A 698 -1.56 48.68 -46.60
N VAL A 699 -2.66 48.19 -46.07
CA VAL A 699 -3.99 48.31 -46.71
C VAL A 699 -4.41 49.78 -46.82
N SER A 700 -4.21 50.57 -45.76
CA SER A 700 -4.52 52.00 -45.77
C SER A 700 -3.69 52.76 -46.81
N ALA A 701 -2.38 52.50 -46.89
CA ALA A 701 -1.51 53.08 -47.91
C ALA A 701 -1.92 52.68 -49.34
N PHE A 702 -2.32 51.41 -49.53
CA PHE A 702 -2.82 50.91 -50.81
C PHE A 702 -4.13 51.59 -51.23
N ILE A 703 -5.08 51.78 -50.31
CA ILE A 703 -6.34 52.49 -50.60
C ILE A 703 -6.04 53.95 -50.96
N CYS A 704 -5.23 54.65 -50.16
CA CYS A 704 -4.87 56.05 -50.40
C CYS A 704 -4.19 56.25 -51.77
N THR A 705 -3.21 55.40 -52.10
CA THR A 705 -2.54 55.46 -53.41
C THR A 705 -3.51 55.18 -54.56
N THR A 706 -4.41 54.21 -54.41
CA THR A 706 -5.43 53.90 -55.41
C THR A 706 -6.40 55.06 -55.62
N GLU A 707 -6.87 55.71 -54.55
CA GLU A 707 -7.74 56.89 -54.62
C GLU A 707 -7.06 58.07 -55.33
N ILE A 708 -5.80 58.34 -55.03
CA ILE A 708 -5.02 59.39 -55.71
C ILE A 708 -4.91 59.10 -57.21
N ILE A 709 -4.62 57.85 -57.59
CA ILE A 709 -4.51 57.44 -58.99
C ILE A 709 -5.87 57.59 -59.70
N LEU A 710 -6.96 57.11 -59.09
CA LEU A 710 -8.31 57.24 -59.65
C LEU A 710 -8.70 58.71 -59.82
N ARG A 711 -8.43 59.54 -58.81
CA ARG A 711 -8.72 60.98 -58.87
C ARG A 711 -7.90 61.67 -59.96
N SER A 712 -6.63 61.30 -60.16
CA SER A 712 -5.79 61.83 -61.24
C SER A 712 -6.35 61.49 -62.63
N LYS A 713 -6.84 60.26 -62.83
CA LYS A 713 -7.48 59.85 -64.11
C LYS A 713 -8.78 60.61 -64.37
N TYR A 714 -9.67 60.67 -63.37
CA TYR A 714 -10.93 61.42 -63.49
C TYR A 714 -10.76 62.94 -63.65
N ALA A 715 -9.68 63.52 -63.13
CA ALA A 715 -9.35 64.93 -63.36
C ALA A 715 -8.81 65.18 -64.77
N THR A 716 -8.14 64.19 -65.37
CA THR A 716 -7.63 64.27 -66.75
C THR A 716 -8.76 64.12 -67.79
N ASP A 717 -9.83 63.39 -67.47
CA ASP A 717 -11.01 63.22 -68.34
C ASP A 717 -12.05 64.37 -68.28
N ARG A 718 -11.87 65.37 -67.39
CA ARG A 718 -12.76 66.56 -67.28
C ARG A 718 -12.15 67.86 -67.85
N CYS A 719 -10.90 67.84 -68.29
CA CYS A 719 -10.28 68.90 -69.09
C CYS A 719 -10.34 68.53 -70.57
#